data_AF-A0AAD7S721-F1
#
_entry.id   AF-A0AAD7S721-F1
#
_cell.length_a   1.000
_cell.length_b   1.000
_cell.length_c   1.000
_cell.angle_alpha   90.00
_cell.angle_beta   90.00
_cell.angle_gamma   90.00
#
_symmetry.space_group_name_H-M   'P 1'
#
loop_
_entity.id
_entity.type
_entity.pdbx_description
1 polymer ?
#
loop_
_entity_poly.entity_id
_entity_poly.type
_entity_poly.pdbx_seq_one_letter_code
_entity_poly.pdbx_strand_id
1 'polypeptide(L)'
;MKNVILWSEEDVSLWLTEEGMQEYLESFRHVNGQGLLELDEADFRSLPLSLVTSDGGTLLLEKIETLKMEHHIEAHKNGHANGHAAAAGDGKGKRNGFCKDPVQIPMPELERSPYPVEWGKTAVAFCYAVCCFVFTTVMISVVHERVPSKETDPPLPDKFFDLIDRVEWAFSICEINGMLLVGLWLLQWILLKYRSIVGRRFFFIVGTLYLYRCVTMYITTLPVPGMHFKCAPKLFGDWEAQMRRVLKMIAGGGLGHTVMLTLTYLFIKEYSPKRFWWYHWFCWILSAVGIICILLAHDHYTVDVVVAYYITTRLFWWYHTMANQQVLKETSQSNFFSRVWWYRFFQYLEQNVQGIVPRNYELPFSWRSLHWSQDCPAVEPAMARKAVCCGLSTLEVVLIVLFVLMTGVSVSLITVMAVTWNADSTLEEQNPTLAPTVKPPENPFLVGVGRADCTGPVGEVPLMGYANLEQTAGGIHTRLFSRAFIVDDGSKRVVFVSADIGMVSQRLRLEVMRELQSKYGNLYGQDNVVLSGTHTHSGLAGYFQYTLFMITSKGYIKPSIQVIVEGIVKSIDIAHKNLKPGRIFLNKGELEGSSINRSPHSYLNNPAEERNRYKSNTDKQMVVLKFTDLDGDGLGMLSWFAVHPVSMNYTNRMVSADNLGYASYLFEQEKNIGSLPGEGPFVAAFASSNLGDVSPNTRGPVCVNTGEPCDFVNSSCPIGGARMCVALGPGNDMFESTMIIGDNIYKKAKELYGRAQQEVQGVIHAAHQWVNMTNVVIRLNATHEVKTCKPALGHSFAAGTIDGGGDLNFTQGAVEGDPFWDGIRDTLVGPPSNETKDCHSPKPILFSTGEMTVPLPWHPDIVDVQMITIGTMSGRRIREAVKQELETQGAFANTEVVIAGLCNIYTHYITTYEEYQVQRYEGASTIYGPHTLSAYVQLFRGLARAIAEDKVGELPVGPEPPFVNDDKLFNLMPLVPVDKKPLNTSFGEVLEQVLPEYRREEVVSVTFVSGNPRNSGDMTEKTFITVEKYHNTTQQWNIVHTDASWETRFHWIKGRGAQSNATVEWHIPSSAQPGTYRIRHFGHFKEAQALFTPYEGTSDAFSVS
;
A
#
# COMPACT_ATOMS: atom_id res chain seq x y z
N MET A 1 17.55 22.23 -24.51
CA MET A 1 18.91 22.76 -24.30
C MET A 1 19.62 22.84 -25.65
N LYS A 2 20.79 23.48 -25.77
CA LYS A 2 21.66 23.23 -26.94
C LYS A 2 22.02 21.74 -26.95
N ASN A 3 22.09 21.12 -28.12
CA ASN A 3 22.51 19.73 -28.26
C ASN A 3 23.85 19.53 -27.53
N VAL A 4 23.91 18.56 -26.60
CA VAL A 4 25.06 18.30 -25.72
C VAL A 4 26.37 18.14 -26.51
N ILE A 5 26.32 17.57 -27.71
CA ILE A 5 27.50 17.42 -28.59
C ILE A 5 28.11 18.78 -28.97
N LEU A 6 27.32 19.86 -28.98
CA LEU A 6 27.75 21.22 -29.32
C LEU A 6 28.16 22.06 -28.12
N TRP A 7 28.18 21.49 -26.91
CA TRP A 7 28.57 22.23 -25.70
C TRP A 7 30.06 22.56 -25.74
N SER A 8 30.37 23.81 -25.47
CA SER A 8 31.73 24.28 -25.22
C SER A 8 32.22 23.81 -23.84
N GLU A 9 33.52 23.94 -23.57
CA GLU A 9 34.12 23.64 -22.26
C GLU A 9 33.46 24.46 -21.12
N GLU A 10 33.02 25.68 -21.42
CA GLU A 10 32.29 26.54 -20.47
C GLU A 10 30.88 26.00 -20.19
N ASP A 11 30.18 25.47 -21.20
CA ASP A 11 28.85 24.88 -21.04
C ASP A 11 28.92 23.60 -20.19
N VAL A 12 29.97 22.77 -20.35
CA VAL A 12 30.20 21.58 -19.52
C VAL A 12 30.50 21.96 -18.07
N SER A 13 31.31 23.00 -17.86
CA SER A 13 31.63 23.50 -16.52
C SER A 13 30.39 24.05 -15.79
N LEU A 14 29.52 24.76 -16.53
CA LEU A 14 28.25 25.24 -16.00
C LEU A 14 27.34 24.09 -15.61
N TRP A 15 27.23 23.07 -16.47
CA TRP A 15 26.42 21.89 -16.20
C TRP A 15 26.92 21.08 -14.98
N LEU A 16 28.23 20.85 -14.87
CA LEU A 16 28.81 20.21 -13.69
C LEU A 16 28.49 20.99 -12.40
N THR A 17 28.45 22.32 -12.47
CA THR A 17 28.09 23.17 -11.32
C THR A 17 26.60 23.06 -10.97
N GLU A 18 25.71 23.05 -11.97
CA GLU A 18 24.26 22.91 -11.80
C GLU A 18 23.87 21.54 -11.23
N GLU A 19 24.56 20.47 -11.63
CA GLU A 19 24.36 19.12 -11.11
C GLU A 19 25.09 18.85 -9.78
N GLY A 20 25.78 19.84 -9.22
CA GLY A 20 26.44 19.73 -7.91
C GLY A 20 27.79 19.00 -7.90
N MET A 21 28.47 18.93 -9.05
CA MET A 21 29.67 18.11 -9.33
C MET A 21 30.93 18.99 -9.49
N GLN A 22 31.16 19.92 -8.55
CA GLN A 22 32.17 20.97 -8.67
C GLN A 22 33.61 20.44 -8.56
N GLU A 23 33.82 19.32 -7.88
CA GLU A 23 35.10 18.63 -7.73
C GLU A 23 35.74 18.22 -9.07
N TYR A 24 34.92 18.06 -10.10
CA TYR A 24 35.31 17.66 -11.44
C TYR A 24 35.75 18.84 -12.34
N LEU A 25 35.54 20.08 -11.91
CA LEU A 25 35.78 21.28 -12.74
C LEU A 25 37.25 21.44 -13.18
N GLU A 26 38.22 21.13 -12.32
CA GLU A 26 39.64 21.22 -12.71
C GLU A 26 40.03 20.12 -13.70
N SER A 27 39.52 18.91 -13.53
CA SER A 27 39.85 17.75 -14.37
C SER A 27 39.18 17.80 -15.74
N PHE A 28 37.98 18.39 -15.82
CA PHE A 28 37.21 18.52 -17.06
C PHE A 28 37.30 19.92 -17.71
N ARG A 29 38.28 20.73 -17.30
CA ARG A 29 38.48 22.10 -17.80
C ARG A 29 38.66 22.21 -19.31
N HIS A 30 39.09 21.13 -19.97
CA HIS A 30 39.31 21.05 -21.41
C HIS A 30 38.39 20.06 -22.12
N VAL A 31 37.31 19.65 -21.46
CA VAL A 31 36.37 18.66 -21.98
C VAL A 31 35.11 19.37 -22.47
N ASN A 32 34.86 19.26 -23.77
CA ASN A 32 33.63 19.73 -24.39
C ASN A 32 32.53 18.66 -24.26
N GLY A 33 31.29 18.98 -24.63
CA GLY A 33 30.18 18.05 -24.39
C GLY A 33 30.27 16.73 -25.14
N GLN A 34 31.02 16.66 -26.24
CA GLN A 34 31.31 15.37 -26.88
C GLN A 34 32.29 14.53 -26.04
N GLY A 35 33.36 15.14 -25.53
CA GLY A 35 34.28 14.46 -24.62
C GLY A 35 33.60 14.02 -23.32
N LEU A 36 32.62 14.79 -22.82
CA LEU A 36 31.83 14.43 -21.64
C LEU A 36 30.96 13.19 -21.90
N LEU A 37 30.35 13.07 -23.08
CA LEU A 37 29.55 11.91 -23.46
C LEU A 37 30.41 10.67 -23.78
N GLU A 38 31.69 10.83 -24.11
CA GLU A 38 32.57 9.70 -24.42
C GLU A 38 33.20 9.06 -23.17
N LEU A 39 33.01 9.65 -21.99
CA LEU A 39 33.54 9.09 -20.74
C LEU A 39 32.93 7.74 -20.42
N ASP A 40 33.81 6.83 -20.01
CA ASP A 40 33.47 5.50 -19.52
C ASP A 40 34.11 5.20 -18.16
N GLU A 41 33.80 4.03 -17.61
CA GLU A 41 34.27 3.61 -16.30
C GLU A 41 35.80 3.43 -16.23
N ALA A 42 36.49 3.24 -17.37
CA ALA A 42 37.93 3.08 -17.40
C ALA A 42 38.66 4.43 -17.24
N ASP A 43 38.07 5.52 -17.71
CA ASP A 43 38.64 6.88 -17.58
C ASP A 43 38.82 7.28 -16.11
N PHE A 44 37.86 6.90 -15.25
CA PHE A 44 37.91 7.17 -13.80
C PHE A 44 38.86 6.25 -13.03
N ARG A 45 39.46 5.25 -13.68
CA ARG A 45 40.53 4.43 -13.11
C ARG A 45 41.93 4.96 -13.43
N SER A 46 42.03 6.02 -14.25
CA SER A 46 43.28 6.67 -14.65
C SER A 46 43.50 8.02 -13.95
N LEU A 47 44.74 8.52 -13.88
CA LEU A 47 45.04 9.84 -13.32
C LEU A 47 44.76 10.93 -14.37
N PRO A 48 44.11 12.07 -14.03
CA PRO A 48 43.83 12.55 -12.66
C PRO A 48 42.46 12.15 -12.08
N LEU A 49 41.54 11.58 -12.85
CA LEU A 49 40.13 11.36 -12.45
C LEU A 49 39.94 10.36 -11.30
N SER A 50 40.82 9.37 -11.20
CA SER A 50 40.86 8.41 -10.07
C SER A 50 41.09 9.03 -8.69
N LEU A 51 41.53 10.30 -8.62
CA LEU A 51 41.75 11.02 -7.37
C LEU A 51 40.62 12.00 -7.00
N VAL A 52 39.64 12.20 -7.89
CA VAL A 52 38.63 13.26 -7.72
C VAL A 52 37.52 12.83 -6.75
N THR A 53 37.15 11.55 -6.73
CA THR A 53 36.14 11.03 -5.77
C THR A 53 36.33 9.55 -5.47
N SER A 54 35.90 9.14 -4.27
CA SER A 54 35.92 7.76 -3.77
C SER A 54 34.90 6.83 -4.42
N ASP A 55 33.91 7.36 -5.14
CA ASP A 55 32.86 6.59 -5.81
C ASP A 55 33.28 6.05 -7.19
N GLY A 56 34.52 6.30 -7.63
CA GLY A 56 35.03 5.83 -8.92
C GLY A 56 34.36 6.46 -10.15
N GLY A 57 33.69 7.61 -10.01
CA GLY A 57 33.01 8.28 -11.11
C GLY A 57 31.58 7.81 -11.37
N THR A 58 31.06 6.89 -10.55
CA THR A 58 29.77 6.23 -10.78
C THR A 58 28.61 7.22 -10.82
N LEU A 59 28.58 8.20 -9.90
CA LEU A 59 27.54 9.24 -9.90
C LEU A 59 27.61 10.14 -11.14
N LEU A 60 28.82 10.45 -11.62
CA LEU A 60 29.00 11.26 -12.83
C LEU A 60 28.56 10.49 -14.07
N LEU A 61 28.89 9.20 -14.14
CA LEU A 61 28.49 8.33 -15.23
C LEU A 61 26.97 8.15 -15.29
N GLU A 62 26.27 8.05 -14.16
CA GLU A 62 24.79 7.98 -14.13
C GLU A 62 24.14 9.28 -14.63
N LYS A 63 24.71 10.43 -14.24
CA LYS A 63 24.28 11.75 -14.74
C LYS A 63 24.55 11.91 -16.23
N ILE A 64 25.72 11.45 -16.70
CA ILE A 64 26.07 11.42 -18.12
C ILE A 64 25.18 10.44 -18.89
N GLU A 65 24.81 9.28 -18.33
CA GLU A 65 23.85 8.35 -18.93
C GLU A 65 22.47 9.00 -19.09
N THR A 66 22.03 9.75 -18.08
CA THR A 66 20.80 10.54 -18.16
C THR A 66 20.90 11.58 -19.27
N LEU A 67 22.04 12.28 -19.36
CA LEU A 67 22.32 13.25 -20.42
C LEU A 67 22.38 12.60 -21.81
N LYS A 68 22.96 11.39 -21.92
CA LYS A 68 22.98 10.55 -23.12
C LYS A 68 21.58 10.14 -23.52
N MET A 69 20.73 9.73 -22.56
CA MET A 69 19.34 9.39 -22.81
C MET A 69 18.53 10.59 -23.28
N GLU A 70 18.68 11.76 -22.67
CA GLU A 70 18.02 12.99 -23.12
C GLU A 70 18.49 13.40 -24.52
N HIS A 71 19.80 13.32 -24.78
CA HIS A 71 20.36 13.55 -26.09
C HIS A 71 19.84 12.53 -27.12
N HIS A 72 19.76 11.24 -26.76
CA HIS A 72 19.19 10.19 -27.59
C HIS A 72 17.69 10.39 -27.82
N ILE A 73 16.94 10.94 -26.87
CA ILE A 73 15.51 11.26 -27.04
C ILE A 73 15.34 12.45 -28.00
N GLU A 74 16.20 13.48 -27.93
CA GLU A 74 16.23 14.58 -28.90
C GLU A 74 16.70 14.11 -30.30
N ALA A 75 17.69 13.22 -30.36
CA ALA A 75 18.18 12.61 -31.60
C ALA A 75 17.14 11.64 -32.20
N HIS A 76 16.40 10.87 -31.39
CA HIS A 76 15.32 9.98 -31.84
C HIS A 76 14.03 10.73 -32.21
N LYS A 77 13.79 11.93 -31.67
CA LYS A 77 12.79 12.87 -32.22
C LYS A 77 13.12 13.27 -33.66
N ASN A 78 14.41 13.32 -34.01
CA ASN A 78 14.89 13.59 -35.36
C ASN A 78 15.18 12.32 -36.19
N GLY A 79 15.24 11.14 -35.54
CA GLY A 79 15.67 9.85 -36.12
C GLY A 79 14.55 8.84 -36.43
N HIS A 80 13.27 9.19 -36.31
CA HIS A 80 12.16 8.41 -36.89
C HIS A 80 12.04 8.61 -38.42
N ALA A 81 13.17 8.52 -39.10
CA ALA A 81 13.31 8.28 -40.52
C ALA A 81 14.44 7.23 -40.72
N ASN A 82 14.02 5.96 -40.63
CA ASN A 82 14.61 4.74 -41.21
C ASN A 82 15.79 4.03 -40.50
N GLY A 83 15.54 2.79 -40.05
CA GLY A 83 16.49 1.66 -40.04
C GLY A 83 16.61 1.03 -41.45
N HIS A 84 17.57 0.18 -41.81
CA HIS A 84 18.10 -1.00 -41.10
C HIS A 84 19.53 -1.43 -41.59
N ALA A 85 20.30 -2.03 -40.67
CA ALA A 85 21.31 -3.13 -40.71
C ALA A 85 21.90 -3.64 -42.06
N ALA A 86 23.11 -4.21 -42.20
CA ALA A 86 24.33 -4.45 -41.41
C ALA A 86 25.40 -5.10 -42.35
N ALA A 87 26.64 -5.21 -41.86
CA ALA A 87 27.75 -6.12 -42.26
C ALA A 87 28.84 -5.65 -43.27
N ALA A 88 29.99 -5.29 -42.66
CA ALA A 88 31.39 -5.65 -42.95
C ALA A 88 32.00 -5.53 -44.37
N GLY A 89 33.09 -4.77 -44.46
CA GLY A 89 34.04 -4.79 -45.58
C GLY A 89 35.15 -3.75 -45.42
N ASP A 90 36.37 -4.24 -45.28
CA ASP A 90 37.67 -3.62 -45.05
C ASP A 90 38.08 -2.49 -46.05
N GLY A 91 39.04 -1.62 -45.65
CA GLY A 91 39.84 -0.85 -46.62
C GLY A 91 40.04 0.65 -46.38
N LYS A 92 41.14 0.97 -45.68
CA LYS A 92 41.94 2.22 -45.68
C LYS A 92 41.68 3.27 -46.78
N GLY A 93 41.66 4.55 -46.38
CA GLY A 93 42.43 5.58 -47.11
C GLY A 93 41.84 6.98 -47.26
N LYS A 94 42.44 7.94 -46.53
CA LYS A 94 42.69 9.37 -46.86
C LYS A 94 41.52 10.37 -46.94
N ARG A 95 41.57 11.24 -45.92
CA ARG A 95 41.23 12.68 -45.87
C ARG A 95 41.76 13.49 -47.06
N ASN A 96 40.92 14.32 -47.68
CA ASN A 96 40.95 15.80 -47.63
C ASN A 96 40.20 16.46 -48.80
N GLY A 97 39.47 17.56 -48.50
CA GLY A 97 39.25 18.64 -49.46
C GLY A 97 37.78 19.00 -49.71
N PHE A 98 37.31 20.02 -48.99
CA PHE A 98 36.04 20.74 -49.19
C PHE A 98 35.98 21.42 -50.58
N CYS A 99 34.88 21.23 -51.31
CA CYS A 99 34.20 22.32 -52.03
C CYS A 99 32.75 21.93 -52.35
N LYS A 100 31.84 22.89 -52.19
CA LYS A 100 30.39 22.75 -52.34
C LYS A 100 29.99 22.74 -53.81
N ASP A 101 29.46 21.60 -54.27
CA ASP A 101 28.47 21.52 -55.35
C ASP A 101 27.20 20.87 -54.78
N PRO A 102 25.99 21.33 -55.17
CA PRO A 102 24.75 20.67 -54.76
C PRO A 102 24.66 19.34 -55.51
N VAL A 103 25.08 18.26 -54.87
CA VAL A 103 24.76 16.92 -55.33
C VAL A 103 23.24 16.79 -55.29
N GLN A 104 22.61 16.76 -56.46
CA GLN A 104 21.26 16.20 -56.59
C GLN A 104 21.36 14.73 -56.20
N ILE A 105 21.00 14.43 -54.95
CA ILE A 105 20.76 13.06 -54.52
C ILE A 105 19.39 12.68 -55.09
N PRO A 106 19.30 11.72 -56.03
CA PRO A 106 18.02 11.10 -56.33
C PRO A 106 17.66 10.33 -55.06
N MET A 107 16.73 10.86 -54.26
CA MET A 107 16.18 10.07 -53.18
C MET A 107 15.50 8.86 -53.81
N PRO A 108 15.83 7.63 -53.39
CA PRO A 108 14.98 6.49 -53.71
C PRO A 108 13.60 6.83 -53.16
N GLU A 109 12.57 6.80 -54.01
CA GLU A 109 11.20 6.79 -53.51
C GLU A 109 11.08 5.62 -52.53
N LEU A 110 11.00 5.94 -51.24
CA LEU A 110 10.61 4.96 -50.25
C LEU A 110 9.20 4.55 -50.66
N GLU A 111 9.03 3.32 -51.16
CA GLU A 111 7.74 2.68 -51.38
C GLU A 111 7.01 2.63 -50.03
N ARG A 112 6.39 3.75 -49.64
CA ARG A 112 5.40 3.79 -48.57
C ARG A 112 4.24 2.96 -49.08
N SER A 113 4.09 1.76 -48.54
CA SER A 113 2.93 0.91 -48.77
C SER A 113 1.67 1.78 -48.71
N PRO A 114 0.87 1.86 -49.78
CA PRO A 114 -0.30 2.73 -49.80
C PRO A 114 -1.26 2.27 -48.70
N TYR A 115 -1.65 3.16 -47.78
CA TYR A 115 -2.76 2.90 -46.86
C TYR A 115 -3.96 2.40 -47.70
N PRO A 116 -4.41 1.15 -47.52
CA PRO A 116 -5.36 0.56 -48.44
C PRO A 116 -6.72 1.25 -48.29
N VAL A 117 -7.35 1.57 -49.43
CA VAL A 117 -8.67 2.19 -49.47
C VAL A 117 -9.74 1.10 -49.29
N GLU A 118 -9.93 0.65 -48.05
CA GLU A 118 -10.82 -0.48 -47.73
C GLU A 118 -12.25 -0.04 -47.40
N TRP A 119 -13.02 0.38 -48.41
CA TRP A 119 -14.41 0.79 -48.21
C TRP A 119 -15.31 -0.33 -47.66
N GLY A 120 -14.97 -1.61 -47.88
CA GLY A 120 -15.70 -2.74 -47.32
C GLY A 120 -15.73 -2.74 -45.78
N LYS A 121 -14.60 -2.46 -45.12
CA LYS A 121 -14.54 -2.38 -43.64
C LYS A 121 -15.31 -1.17 -43.12
N THR A 122 -15.29 -0.07 -43.87
CA THR A 122 -16.09 1.13 -43.57
C THR A 122 -17.58 0.87 -43.69
N ALA A 123 -18.01 0.12 -44.70
CA ALA A 123 -19.40 -0.32 -44.85
C ALA A 123 -19.82 -1.22 -43.67
N VAL A 124 -18.96 -2.15 -43.22
CA VAL A 124 -19.23 -2.98 -42.03
C VAL A 124 -19.40 -2.14 -40.77
N ALA A 125 -18.51 -1.18 -40.53
CA ALA A 125 -18.61 -0.26 -39.39
C ALA A 125 -19.86 0.64 -39.48
N PHE A 126 -20.24 1.08 -40.68
CA PHE A 126 -21.46 1.84 -40.93
C PHE A 126 -22.72 1.00 -40.65
N CYS A 127 -22.80 -0.23 -41.17
CA CYS A 127 -23.89 -1.14 -40.88
C CYS A 127 -24.02 -1.42 -39.37
N TYR A 128 -22.89 -1.62 -38.67
CA TYR A 128 -22.87 -1.75 -37.22
C TYR A 128 -23.47 -0.53 -36.51
N ALA A 129 -23.07 0.68 -36.91
CA ALA A 129 -23.60 1.92 -36.35
C ALA A 129 -25.11 2.07 -36.60
N VAL A 130 -25.58 1.77 -37.82
CA VAL A 130 -27.01 1.80 -38.18
C VAL A 130 -27.80 0.77 -37.38
N CYS A 131 -27.30 -0.47 -37.24
CA CYS A 131 -27.94 -1.50 -36.41
C CYS A 131 -28.06 -1.06 -34.95
N CYS A 132 -27.00 -0.50 -34.37
CA CYS A 132 -27.02 0.01 -33.00
C CYS A 132 -27.98 1.21 -32.84
N PHE A 133 -28.06 2.08 -33.83
CA PHE A 133 -29.01 3.21 -33.86
C PHE A 133 -30.46 2.73 -33.90
N VAL A 134 -30.80 1.79 -34.80
CA VAL A 134 -32.14 1.18 -34.87
C VAL A 134 -32.48 0.49 -33.55
N PHE A 135 -31.55 -0.29 -33.00
CA PHE A 135 -31.73 -0.97 -31.73
C PHE A 135 -31.98 0.00 -30.57
N THR A 136 -31.24 1.11 -30.53
CA THR A 136 -31.44 2.18 -29.54
C THR A 136 -32.82 2.81 -29.69
N THR A 137 -33.30 3.01 -30.92
CA THR A 137 -34.62 3.62 -31.19
C THR A 137 -35.76 2.68 -30.77
N VAL A 138 -35.63 1.38 -31.05
CA VAL A 138 -36.54 0.36 -30.53
C VAL A 138 -36.53 0.37 -29.01
N MET A 139 -35.35 0.44 -28.38
CA MET A 139 -35.24 0.43 -26.93
C MET A 139 -35.86 1.66 -26.27
N ILE A 140 -35.73 2.85 -26.85
CA ILE A 140 -36.41 4.05 -26.37
C ILE A 140 -37.93 3.83 -26.35
N SER A 141 -38.49 3.20 -27.40
CA SER A 141 -39.92 2.88 -27.43
C SER A 141 -40.32 1.83 -26.39
N VAL A 142 -39.44 0.88 -26.06
CA VAL A 142 -39.68 -0.14 -25.02
C VAL A 142 -39.62 0.48 -23.62
N VAL A 143 -38.61 1.32 -23.38
CA VAL A 143 -38.43 2.05 -22.11
C VAL A 143 -39.60 3.00 -21.86
N HIS A 144 -40.12 3.65 -22.90
CA HIS A 144 -41.29 4.53 -22.81
C HIS A 144 -42.52 3.85 -22.19
N GLU A 145 -42.75 2.55 -22.46
CA GLU A 145 -43.86 1.81 -21.85
C GLU A 145 -43.63 1.56 -20.35
N ARG A 146 -42.36 1.39 -19.94
CA ARG A 146 -41.95 1.12 -18.55
C ARG A 146 -41.86 2.37 -17.68
N VAL A 147 -41.64 3.55 -18.27
CA VAL A 147 -41.50 4.80 -17.51
C VAL A 147 -42.81 5.09 -16.75
N PRO A 148 -42.78 5.35 -15.43
CA PRO A 148 -43.97 5.66 -14.65
C PRO A 148 -44.65 6.95 -15.12
N SER A 149 -45.94 7.10 -14.82
CA SER A 149 -46.69 8.32 -15.13
C SER A 149 -46.16 9.50 -14.31
N LYS A 150 -46.05 10.68 -14.93
CA LYS A 150 -45.61 11.91 -14.25
C LYS A 150 -46.50 12.35 -13.09
N GLU A 151 -47.75 11.87 -13.06
CA GLU A 151 -48.72 12.15 -12.00
C GLU A 151 -48.44 11.35 -10.72
N THR A 152 -47.73 10.22 -10.83
CA THR A 152 -47.37 9.35 -9.69
C THR A 152 -45.95 9.61 -9.19
N ASP A 153 -45.01 9.92 -10.08
CA ASP A 153 -43.59 10.08 -9.75
C ASP A 153 -43.01 11.38 -10.35
N PRO A 154 -42.72 12.41 -9.54
CA PRO A 154 -42.12 13.65 -10.01
C PRO A 154 -40.65 13.45 -10.45
N PRO A 155 -40.05 14.41 -11.18
CA PRO A 155 -38.63 14.36 -11.55
C PRO A 155 -37.73 14.17 -10.32
N LEU A 156 -36.63 13.44 -10.50
CA LEU A 156 -35.65 13.22 -9.43
C LEU A 156 -34.95 14.53 -9.06
N PRO A 157 -34.54 14.71 -7.79
CA PRO A 157 -33.79 15.88 -7.38
C PRO A 157 -32.44 15.92 -8.10
N ASP A 158 -32.19 17.01 -8.84
CA ASP A 158 -30.96 17.26 -9.55
C ASP A 158 -30.40 18.61 -9.11
N LYS A 159 -29.15 18.60 -8.64
CA LYS A 159 -28.53 19.78 -8.04
C LYS A 159 -28.46 20.98 -9.00
N PHE A 160 -28.39 20.74 -10.31
CA PHE A 160 -28.40 21.80 -11.30
C PHE A 160 -29.81 22.41 -11.46
N PHE A 161 -30.85 21.57 -11.45
CA PHE A 161 -32.23 22.03 -11.52
C PHE A 161 -32.65 22.80 -10.27
N ASP A 162 -32.05 22.51 -9.10
CA ASP A 162 -32.26 23.28 -7.88
C ASP A 162 -31.64 24.70 -7.93
N LEU A 163 -30.62 24.90 -8.77
CA LEU A 163 -29.83 26.13 -8.80
C LEU A 163 -30.24 27.07 -9.93
N ILE A 164 -30.78 26.55 -11.02
CA ILE A 164 -31.07 27.31 -12.24
C ILE A 164 -32.47 26.93 -12.74
N ASP A 165 -33.29 27.95 -13.01
CA ASP A 165 -34.61 27.77 -13.61
C ASP A 165 -34.53 27.43 -15.11
N ARG A 166 -35.51 26.66 -15.60
CA ARG A 166 -35.57 26.19 -16.98
C ARG A 166 -35.62 27.34 -17.99
N VAL A 167 -34.77 27.26 -19.02
CA VAL A 167 -34.72 28.18 -20.16
C VAL A 167 -35.26 27.51 -21.42
N GLU A 168 -36.44 27.92 -21.89
CA GLU A 168 -37.17 27.21 -22.95
C GLU A 168 -36.50 27.27 -24.34
N TRP A 169 -35.80 28.36 -24.66
CA TRP A 169 -35.10 28.52 -25.95
C TRP A 169 -33.74 27.82 -25.99
N ALA A 170 -33.20 27.38 -24.84
CA ALA A 170 -31.86 26.81 -24.76
C ALA A 170 -31.73 25.52 -25.58
N PHE A 171 -32.76 24.67 -25.59
CA PHE A 171 -32.74 23.43 -26.36
C PHE A 171 -32.58 23.65 -27.86
N SER A 172 -33.30 24.63 -28.43
CA SER A 172 -33.18 24.97 -29.85
C SER A 172 -31.77 25.44 -30.23
N ILE A 173 -31.09 26.15 -29.32
CA ILE A 173 -29.68 26.55 -29.52
C ILE A 173 -28.76 25.33 -29.49
N CYS A 174 -29.02 24.36 -28.62
CA CYS A 174 -28.28 23.08 -28.64
C CYS A 174 -28.46 22.36 -29.99
N GLU A 175 -29.68 22.25 -30.51
CA GLU A 175 -29.93 21.60 -31.81
C GLU A 175 -29.21 22.30 -32.97
N ILE A 176 -29.24 23.63 -33.01
CA ILE A 176 -28.54 24.43 -34.02
C ILE A 176 -27.02 24.21 -33.92
N ASN A 177 -26.46 24.29 -32.70
CA ASN A 177 -25.02 24.07 -32.48
C ASN A 177 -24.61 22.64 -32.86
N GLY A 178 -25.44 21.64 -32.54
CA GLY A 178 -25.23 20.24 -32.92
C GLY A 178 -25.22 20.03 -34.43
N MET A 179 -26.21 20.57 -35.14
CA MET A 179 -26.28 20.50 -36.61
C MET A 179 -25.08 21.18 -37.28
N LEU A 180 -24.69 22.36 -36.78
CA LEU A 180 -23.56 23.10 -37.31
C LEU A 180 -22.24 22.35 -37.07
N LEU A 181 -22.03 21.79 -35.88
CA LEU A 181 -20.83 21.02 -35.56
C LEU A 181 -20.73 19.73 -36.39
N VAL A 182 -21.84 19.00 -36.57
CA VAL A 182 -21.88 17.81 -37.44
C VAL A 182 -21.65 18.19 -38.91
N GLY A 183 -22.21 19.31 -39.39
CA GLY A 183 -21.96 19.83 -40.73
C GLY A 183 -20.49 20.16 -40.97
N LEU A 184 -19.84 20.82 -40.00
CA LEU A 184 -18.39 21.11 -40.05
C LEU A 184 -17.55 19.84 -40.07
N TRP A 185 -17.92 18.84 -39.28
CA TRP A 185 -17.25 17.54 -39.28
C TRP A 185 -17.42 16.79 -40.61
N LEU A 186 -18.62 16.75 -41.19
CA LEU A 186 -18.86 16.10 -42.48
C LEU A 186 -18.07 16.77 -43.59
N LEU A 187 -18.02 18.11 -43.60
CA LEU A 187 -17.18 18.86 -44.54
C LEU A 187 -15.70 18.51 -44.38
N GLN A 188 -15.19 18.50 -43.15
CA GLN A 188 -13.81 18.10 -42.86
C GLN A 188 -13.55 16.65 -43.31
N TRP A 189 -14.45 15.72 -43.03
CA TRP A 189 -14.32 14.30 -43.37
C TRP A 189 -14.26 14.08 -44.89
N ILE A 190 -15.08 14.78 -45.68
CA ILE A 190 -15.08 14.71 -47.15
C ILE A 190 -13.74 15.17 -47.72
N LEU A 191 -13.12 16.18 -47.09
CA LEU A 191 -11.85 16.76 -47.53
C LEU A 191 -10.63 15.93 -47.10
N LEU A 192 -10.77 14.91 -46.26
CA LEU A 192 -9.64 14.08 -45.82
C LEU A 192 -9.23 13.06 -46.89
N LYS A 193 -7.94 13.01 -47.21
CA LYS A 193 -7.35 12.05 -48.15
C LYS A 193 -7.62 10.58 -47.74
N TYR A 194 -7.55 10.28 -46.44
CA TYR A 194 -7.78 8.94 -45.88
C TYR A 194 -9.20 8.75 -45.31
N ARG A 195 -10.21 9.32 -45.99
CA ARG A 195 -11.63 9.32 -45.57
C ARG A 195 -12.21 7.95 -45.20
N SER A 196 -11.79 6.86 -45.85
CA SER A 196 -12.29 5.52 -45.52
C SER A 196 -11.86 5.08 -44.11
N ILE A 197 -10.59 5.27 -43.75
CA ILE A 197 -10.07 4.90 -42.43
C ILE A 197 -10.68 5.78 -41.34
N VAL A 198 -10.77 7.09 -41.57
CA VAL A 198 -11.37 8.00 -40.58
C VAL A 198 -12.87 7.71 -40.40
N GLY A 199 -13.57 7.39 -41.49
CA GLY A 199 -14.99 7.04 -41.48
C GLY A 199 -15.28 5.77 -40.67
N ARG A 200 -14.51 4.68 -40.87
CA ARG A 200 -14.74 3.45 -40.09
C ARG A 200 -14.49 3.64 -38.59
N ARG A 201 -13.50 4.46 -38.20
CA ARG A 201 -13.22 4.80 -36.79
C ARG A 201 -14.39 5.57 -36.17
N PHE A 202 -14.91 6.57 -36.91
CA PHE A 202 -16.07 7.35 -36.50
C PHE A 202 -17.31 6.47 -36.32
N PHE A 203 -17.68 5.68 -37.34
CA PHE A 203 -18.87 4.83 -37.27
C PHE A 203 -18.79 3.77 -36.17
N PHE A 204 -17.63 3.17 -35.94
CA PHE A 204 -17.47 2.20 -34.87
C PHE A 204 -17.65 2.82 -33.47
N ILE A 205 -17.01 3.97 -33.20
CA ILE A 205 -17.13 4.64 -31.90
C ILE A 205 -18.58 5.11 -31.69
N VAL A 206 -19.21 5.69 -32.71
CA VAL A 206 -20.64 6.08 -32.66
C VAL A 206 -21.53 4.87 -32.36
N GLY A 207 -21.35 3.76 -33.07
CA GLY A 207 -22.15 2.54 -32.87
C GLY A 207 -21.99 1.97 -31.46
N THR A 208 -20.77 1.96 -30.92
CA THR A 208 -20.48 1.46 -29.57
C THR A 208 -21.12 2.36 -28.50
N LEU A 209 -21.12 3.69 -28.68
CA LEU A 209 -21.78 4.61 -27.76
C LEU A 209 -23.30 4.45 -27.80
N TYR A 210 -23.90 4.19 -28.97
CA TYR A 210 -25.32 3.85 -29.06
C TYR A 210 -25.66 2.52 -28.39
N LEU A 211 -24.80 1.52 -28.54
CA LEU A 211 -24.98 0.26 -27.83
C LEU A 211 -24.95 0.45 -26.31
N TYR A 212 -23.98 1.20 -25.79
CA TYR A 212 -23.92 1.50 -24.35
C TYR A 212 -25.13 2.29 -23.87
N ARG A 213 -25.59 3.27 -24.65
CA ARG A 213 -26.82 4.01 -24.35
C ARG A 213 -28.04 3.09 -24.30
N CYS A 214 -28.14 2.12 -25.20
CA CYS A 214 -29.24 1.16 -25.20
C CYS A 214 -29.25 0.32 -23.92
N VAL A 215 -28.09 -0.18 -23.50
CA VAL A 215 -27.94 -0.97 -22.26
C VAL A 215 -28.27 -0.13 -21.04
N THR A 216 -27.72 1.08 -20.93
CA THR A 216 -27.98 1.94 -19.77
C THR A 216 -29.45 2.34 -19.69
N MET A 217 -30.06 2.80 -20.78
CA MET A 217 -31.48 3.18 -20.79
C MET A 217 -32.42 2.03 -20.44
N TYR A 218 -32.08 0.78 -20.78
CA TYR A 218 -32.88 -0.38 -20.40
C TYR A 218 -32.77 -0.72 -18.92
N ILE A 219 -31.57 -0.62 -18.35
CA ILE A 219 -31.29 -0.93 -16.95
C ILE A 219 -31.80 0.19 -16.03
N THR A 220 -31.70 1.45 -16.46
CA THR A 220 -32.02 2.64 -15.66
C THR A 220 -33.21 3.40 -16.27
N THR A 221 -34.43 2.98 -15.93
CA THR A 221 -35.65 3.70 -16.32
C THR A 221 -35.94 4.82 -15.31
N LEU A 222 -35.56 6.06 -15.62
CA LEU A 222 -35.77 7.22 -14.74
C LEU A 222 -37.05 7.99 -15.09
N PRO A 223 -37.70 8.67 -14.12
CA PRO A 223 -38.76 9.63 -14.38
C PRO A 223 -38.29 10.74 -15.31
N VAL A 224 -39.20 11.27 -16.12
CA VAL A 224 -38.89 12.32 -17.10
C VAL A 224 -38.36 13.57 -16.36
N PRO A 225 -37.22 14.16 -16.76
CA PRO A 225 -36.53 15.23 -16.02
C PRO A 225 -37.32 16.55 -15.92
N GLY A 226 -38.37 16.73 -16.72
CA GLY A 226 -39.20 17.92 -16.69
C GLY A 226 -40.68 17.67 -16.91
N MET A 227 -41.51 18.46 -16.24
CA MET A 227 -42.97 18.38 -16.38
C MET A 227 -43.46 18.87 -17.75
N HIS A 228 -42.67 19.69 -18.46
CA HIS A 228 -43.00 20.28 -19.77
C HIS A 228 -43.08 19.28 -20.94
N PHE A 229 -42.48 18.09 -20.82
CA PHE A 229 -42.50 17.11 -21.90
C PHE A 229 -43.91 16.55 -22.15
N LYS A 230 -44.45 16.73 -23.36
CA LYS A 230 -45.69 16.07 -23.79
C LYS A 230 -45.39 14.66 -24.31
N CYS A 231 -45.55 13.66 -23.45
CA CYS A 231 -45.30 12.27 -23.78
C CYS A 231 -46.40 11.69 -24.68
N ALA A 232 -46.04 10.85 -25.66
CA ALA A 232 -47.00 10.11 -26.46
C ALA A 232 -47.75 9.07 -25.60
N PRO A 233 -49.03 8.75 -25.90
CA PRO A 233 -49.79 7.78 -25.11
C PRO A 233 -49.12 6.38 -25.11
N LYS A 234 -49.23 5.65 -24.00
CA LYS A 234 -48.74 4.28 -23.86
C LYS A 234 -49.56 3.34 -24.76
N LEU A 235 -48.90 2.40 -25.42
CA LEU A 235 -49.50 1.53 -26.43
C LEU A 235 -49.82 0.11 -25.92
N PHE A 236 -49.49 -0.22 -24.66
CA PHE A 236 -49.93 -1.43 -23.93
C PHE A 236 -49.92 -2.74 -24.75
N GLY A 237 -48.85 -2.98 -25.52
CA GLY A 237 -48.64 -4.25 -26.24
C GLY A 237 -49.12 -4.29 -27.71
N ASP A 238 -49.60 -3.19 -28.29
CA ASP A 238 -49.86 -3.10 -29.74
C ASP A 238 -48.53 -2.95 -30.52
N TRP A 239 -48.01 -4.09 -31.00
CA TRP A 239 -46.73 -4.17 -31.71
C TRP A 239 -46.73 -3.41 -33.04
N GLU A 240 -47.86 -3.30 -33.74
CA GLU A 240 -47.95 -2.65 -35.04
C GLU A 240 -47.90 -1.12 -34.88
N ALA A 241 -48.60 -0.59 -33.87
CA ALA A 241 -48.51 0.82 -33.48
C ALA A 241 -47.12 1.18 -32.93
N GLN A 242 -46.50 0.29 -32.16
CA GLN A 242 -45.14 0.47 -31.64
C GLN A 242 -44.10 0.52 -32.77
N MET A 243 -44.21 -0.37 -33.77
CA MET A 243 -43.35 -0.35 -34.95
C MET A 243 -43.54 0.90 -35.81
N ARG A 244 -44.79 1.38 -35.99
CA ARG A 244 -45.05 2.67 -36.65
C ARG A 244 -44.40 3.85 -35.91
N ARG A 245 -44.40 3.84 -34.57
CA ARG A 245 -43.72 4.85 -33.73
C ARG A 245 -42.20 4.80 -33.91
N VAL A 246 -41.62 3.60 -33.89
CA VAL A 246 -40.17 3.41 -34.13
C VAL A 246 -39.77 3.93 -35.51
N LEU A 247 -40.52 3.58 -36.57
CA LEU A 247 -40.25 4.07 -37.92
C LEU A 247 -40.34 5.60 -38.02
N LYS A 248 -41.31 6.21 -37.34
CA LYS A 248 -41.45 7.67 -37.27
C LYS A 248 -40.29 8.35 -36.52
N MET A 249 -39.78 7.72 -35.46
CA MET A 249 -38.62 8.20 -34.71
C MET A 249 -37.31 8.07 -35.50
N ILE A 250 -37.14 6.97 -36.24
CA ILE A 250 -36.01 6.78 -37.16
C ILE A 250 -36.01 7.86 -38.25
N ALA A 251 -37.18 8.16 -38.84
CA ALA A 251 -37.32 9.23 -39.82
C ALA A 251 -37.05 10.64 -39.24
N GLY A 252 -37.23 10.82 -37.93
CA GLY A 252 -36.96 12.06 -37.20
C GLY A 252 -35.52 12.26 -36.75
N GLY A 253 -34.61 11.31 -36.99
CA GLY A 253 -33.17 11.51 -36.81
C GLY A 253 -32.70 11.78 -35.36
N GLY A 254 -33.43 11.32 -34.34
CA GLY A 254 -33.11 11.58 -32.93
C GLY A 254 -31.79 10.96 -32.47
N LEU A 255 -30.70 11.73 -32.53
CA LEU A 255 -29.36 11.33 -32.10
C LEU A 255 -29.13 11.76 -30.63
N GLY A 256 -28.23 11.07 -29.91
CA GLY A 256 -27.90 11.45 -28.53
C GLY A 256 -27.11 12.76 -28.47
N HIS A 257 -27.75 13.86 -28.06
CA HIS A 257 -27.23 15.22 -28.18
C HIS A 257 -25.84 15.41 -27.54
N THR A 258 -25.67 15.04 -26.26
CA THR A 258 -24.41 15.22 -25.52
C THR A 258 -23.27 14.39 -26.12
N VAL A 259 -23.56 13.14 -26.51
CA VAL A 259 -22.57 12.24 -27.11
C VAL A 259 -22.12 12.75 -28.48
N MET A 260 -23.05 13.21 -29.32
CA MET A 260 -22.72 13.72 -30.64
C MET A 260 -21.94 15.03 -30.58
N LEU A 261 -22.32 15.97 -29.70
CA LEU A 261 -21.60 17.23 -29.52
C LEU A 261 -20.16 17.03 -29.07
N THR A 262 -19.94 16.14 -28.11
CA THR A 262 -18.59 15.84 -27.57
C THR A 262 -17.75 15.07 -28.59
N LEU A 263 -18.31 14.00 -29.17
CA LEU A 263 -17.58 13.15 -30.11
C LEU A 263 -17.18 13.89 -31.39
N THR A 264 -18.09 14.68 -31.96
CA THR A 264 -17.85 15.42 -33.20
C THR A 264 -16.72 16.43 -33.03
N TYR A 265 -16.68 17.14 -31.89
CA TYR A 265 -15.56 18.03 -31.55
C TYR A 265 -14.23 17.27 -31.43
N LEU A 266 -14.21 16.12 -30.74
CA LEU A 266 -13.00 15.32 -30.57
C LEU A 266 -12.44 14.85 -31.93
N PHE A 267 -13.30 14.41 -32.84
CA PHE A 267 -12.92 14.01 -34.20
C PHE A 267 -12.43 15.18 -35.05
N ILE A 268 -13.09 16.34 -34.98
CA ILE A 268 -12.64 17.58 -35.63
C ILE A 268 -11.21 17.91 -35.18
N LYS A 269 -10.99 17.96 -33.86
CA LYS A 269 -9.70 18.31 -33.25
C LYS A 269 -8.58 17.32 -33.61
N GLU A 270 -8.87 16.02 -33.58
CA GLU A 270 -7.87 14.98 -33.85
C GLU A 270 -7.44 14.97 -35.33
N TYR A 271 -8.38 15.13 -36.25
CA TYR A 271 -8.11 15.01 -37.68
C TYR A 271 -7.89 16.34 -38.40
N SER A 272 -7.56 17.41 -37.67
CA SER A 272 -7.19 18.70 -38.27
C SER A 272 -5.81 19.22 -37.82
N PRO A 273 -5.13 20.02 -38.66
CA PRO A 273 -3.81 20.57 -38.36
C PRO A 273 -3.80 21.49 -37.14
N LYS A 274 -2.73 21.42 -36.33
CA LYS A 274 -2.55 22.28 -35.15
C LYS A 274 -2.49 23.79 -35.49
N ARG A 275 -2.17 24.16 -36.74
CA ARG A 275 -2.19 25.57 -37.22
C ARG A 275 -3.60 26.18 -37.23
N PHE A 276 -4.66 25.37 -37.24
CA PHE A 276 -6.05 25.82 -37.23
C PHE A 276 -6.61 25.94 -35.80
N TRP A 277 -5.82 26.52 -34.90
CA TRP A 277 -6.17 26.66 -33.49
C TRP A 277 -7.45 27.48 -33.27
N TRP A 278 -7.70 28.51 -34.10
CA TRP A 278 -8.92 29.33 -34.07
C TRP A 278 -10.18 28.51 -34.42
N TYR A 279 -10.07 27.58 -35.38
CA TYR A 279 -11.14 26.66 -35.76
C TYR A 279 -11.43 25.64 -34.66
N HIS A 280 -10.39 25.16 -33.96
CA HIS A 280 -10.55 24.28 -32.79
C HIS A 280 -11.25 24.97 -31.63
N TRP A 281 -10.88 26.23 -31.35
CA TRP A 281 -11.53 27.04 -30.33
C TRP A 281 -13.00 27.30 -30.66
N PHE A 282 -13.29 27.66 -31.91
CA PHE A 282 -14.67 27.85 -32.37
C PHE A 282 -15.53 26.58 -32.20
N CYS A 283 -15.02 25.42 -32.63
CA CYS A 283 -15.74 24.15 -32.49
C CYS A 283 -15.88 23.70 -31.02
N TRP A 284 -14.89 24.02 -30.17
CA TRP A 284 -14.96 23.74 -28.73
C TRP A 284 -16.05 24.59 -28.07
N ILE A 285 -16.12 25.89 -28.37
CA ILE A 285 -17.14 26.80 -27.85
C ILE A 285 -18.53 26.31 -28.26
N LEU A 286 -18.74 25.93 -29.53
CA LEU A 286 -20.01 25.40 -30.00
C LEU A 286 -20.44 24.13 -29.24
N SER A 287 -19.50 23.21 -29.00
CA SER A 287 -19.75 21.98 -28.24
C SER A 287 -20.08 22.28 -26.76
N ALA A 288 -19.30 23.14 -26.12
CA ALA A 288 -19.49 23.53 -24.72
C ALA A 288 -20.82 24.28 -24.50
N VAL A 289 -21.13 25.26 -25.35
CA VAL A 289 -22.41 25.98 -25.32
C VAL A 289 -23.58 25.01 -25.57
N GLY A 290 -23.45 24.08 -26.52
CA GLY A 290 -24.46 23.05 -26.75
C GLY A 290 -24.75 22.20 -25.51
N ILE A 291 -23.71 21.72 -24.81
CA ILE A 291 -23.86 20.90 -23.59
C ILE A 291 -24.49 21.70 -22.44
N ILE A 292 -24.08 22.95 -22.25
CA ILE A 292 -24.66 23.83 -21.22
C ILE A 292 -26.15 24.09 -21.53
N CYS A 293 -26.48 24.34 -22.79
CA CYS A 293 -27.86 24.56 -23.23
C CYS A 293 -28.76 23.32 -23.02
N ILE A 294 -28.22 22.10 -23.08
CA ILE A 294 -28.97 20.87 -22.74
C ILE A 294 -29.38 20.87 -21.27
N LEU A 295 -28.47 21.26 -20.37
CA LEU A 295 -28.74 21.34 -18.93
C LEU A 295 -29.73 22.47 -18.63
N LEU A 296 -29.56 23.65 -19.24
CA LEU A 296 -30.47 24.80 -19.07
C LEU A 296 -31.90 24.52 -19.58
N ALA A 297 -32.07 23.63 -20.55
CA ALA A 297 -33.38 23.22 -21.04
C ALA A 297 -34.14 22.27 -20.08
N HIS A 298 -33.45 21.71 -19.09
CA HIS A 298 -33.92 20.67 -18.17
C HIS A 298 -34.37 19.39 -18.90
N ASP A 299 -33.72 19.09 -20.03
CA ASP A 299 -34.09 17.98 -20.91
C ASP A 299 -33.28 16.70 -20.62
N HIS A 300 -32.16 16.81 -19.91
CA HIS A 300 -31.35 15.71 -19.41
C HIS A 300 -30.93 15.98 -17.96
N TYR A 301 -30.88 14.95 -17.13
CA TYR A 301 -30.28 15.06 -15.80
C TYR A 301 -28.78 15.38 -15.92
N THR A 302 -28.23 16.09 -14.93
CA THR A 302 -26.81 16.44 -14.86
C THR A 302 -25.93 15.20 -14.87
N VAL A 303 -26.37 14.13 -14.19
CA VAL A 303 -25.68 12.84 -14.18
C VAL A 303 -25.58 12.23 -15.59
N ASP A 304 -26.63 12.33 -16.41
CA ASP A 304 -26.63 11.81 -17.79
C ASP A 304 -25.57 12.53 -18.63
N VAL A 305 -25.41 13.84 -18.45
CA VAL A 305 -24.42 14.65 -19.17
C VAL A 305 -22.99 14.31 -18.74
N VAL A 306 -22.73 14.17 -17.44
CA VAL A 306 -21.41 13.81 -16.90
C VAL A 306 -21.00 12.40 -17.35
N VAL A 307 -21.91 11.42 -17.23
CA VAL A 307 -21.66 10.04 -17.65
C VAL A 307 -21.44 9.97 -19.16
N ALA A 308 -22.26 10.65 -19.96
CA ALA A 308 -22.10 10.71 -21.41
C ALA A 308 -20.75 11.32 -21.82
N TYR A 309 -20.32 12.41 -21.17
CA TYR A 309 -19.01 13.02 -21.41
C TYR A 309 -17.86 12.06 -21.06
N TYR A 310 -17.92 11.42 -19.90
CA TYR A 310 -16.88 10.50 -19.44
C TYR A 310 -16.73 9.28 -20.36
N ILE A 311 -17.84 8.59 -20.68
CA ILE A 311 -17.80 7.41 -21.54
C ILE A 311 -17.31 7.78 -22.95
N THR A 312 -17.79 8.89 -23.51
CA THR A 312 -17.42 9.33 -24.86
C THR A 312 -15.93 9.65 -24.97
N THR A 313 -15.40 10.41 -24.02
CA THR A 313 -13.97 10.78 -24.02
C THR A 313 -13.08 9.55 -23.79
N ARG A 314 -13.40 8.68 -22.82
CA ARG A 314 -12.59 7.48 -22.53
C ARG A 314 -12.56 6.51 -23.70
N LEU A 315 -13.72 6.24 -24.31
CA LEU A 315 -13.79 5.37 -25.49
C LEU A 315 -12.99 5.96 -26.66
N PHE A 316 -13.10 7.27 -26.90
CA PHE A 316 -12.33 7.96 -27.94
C PHE A 316 -10.82 7.81 -27.73
N TRP A 317 -10.32 8.10 -26.52
CA TRP A 317 -8.89 8.03 -26.22
C TRP A 317 -8.35 6.61 -26.24
N TRP A 318 -9.07 5.63 -25.69
CA TRP A 318 -8.67 4.22 -25.74
C TRP A 318 -8.57 3.72 -27.18
N TYR A 319 -9.59 4.02 -28.00
CA TYR A 319 -9.60 3.60 -29.40
C TYR A 319 -8.43 4.21 -30.18
N HIS A 320 -8.19 5.52 -30.07
CA HIS A 320 -7.13 6.19 -30.83
C HIS A 320 -5.73 5.83 -30.31
N THR A 321 -5.57 5.61 -29.00
CA THR A 321 -4.29 5.14 -28.42
C THR A 321 -3.93 3.76 -28.96
N MET A 322 -4.89 2.83 -28.98
CA MET A 322 -4.67 1.51 -29.58
C MET A 322 -4.46 1.57 -31.09
N ALA A 323 -5.18 2.45 -31.79
CA ALA A 323 -5.05 2.57 -33.24
C ALA A 323 -3.72 3.19 -33.68
N ASN A 324 -3.12 4.04 -32.83
CA ASN A 324 -1.88 4.74 -33.14
C ASN A 324 -0.62 3.97 -32.70
N GLN A 325 -0.73 3.08 -31.71
CA GLN A 325 0.40 2.29 -31.21
C GLN A 325 0.36 0.85 -31.72
N GLN A 326 1.40 0.43 -32.45
CA GLN A 326 1.43 -0.87 -33.13
C GLN A 326 1.40 -2.05 -32.14
N VAL A 327 2.11 -1.92 -31.02
CA VAL A 327 2.17 -2.91 -29.92
C VAL A 327 0.79 -3.19 -29.32
N LEU A 328 -0.13 -2.21 -29.34
CA LEU A 328 -1.46 -2.36 -28.74
C LEU A 328 -2.47 -3.04 -29.67
N LYS A 329 -2.14 -3.23 -30.95
CA LYS A 329 -2.96 -3.97 -31.92
C LYS A 329 -2.80 -5.47 -31.81
N GLU A 330 -1.73 -5.93 -31.16
CA GLU A 330 -1.43 -7.35 -30.94
C GLU A 330 -1.93 -7.84 -29.58
N THR A 331 -2.39 -9.09 -29.57
CA THR A 331 -2.85 -9.77 -28.36
C THR A 331 -1.64 -10.26 -27.56
N SER A 332 -1.24 -9.51 -26.53
CA SER A 332 -0.14 -9.85 -25.60
C SER A 332 -0.63 -9.88 -24.15
N GLN A 333 0.01 -10.67 -23.28
CA GLN A 333 -0.30 -10.67 -21.84
C GLN A 333 -0.02 -9.32 -21.16
N SER A 334 0.85 -8.48 -21.74
CA SER A 334 1.12 -7.12 -21.27
C SER A 334 0.09 -6.09 -21.77
N ASN A 335 -0.75 -6.44 -22.76
CA ASN A 335 -1.73 -5.54 -23.35
C ASN A 335 -3.12 -5.74 -22.71
N PHE A 336 -3.37 -5.08 -21.59
CA PHE A 336 -4.67 -5.17 -20.91
C PHE A 336 -5.86 -4.70 -21.76
N PHE A 337 -5.63 -3.82 -22.74
CA PHE A 337 -6.70 -3.40 -23.66
C PHE A 337 -7.20 -4.52 -24.57
N SER A 338 -6.43 -5.61 -24.72
CA SER A 338 -6.87 -6.79 -25.47
C SER A 338 -8.05 -7.53 -24.83
N ARG A 339 -8.37 -7.21 -23.56
CA ARG A 339 -9.47 -7.83 -22.80
C ARG A 339 -10.82 -7.14 -23.00
N VAL A 340 -10.86 -6.00 -23.71
CA VAL A 340 -12.11 -5.28 -23.97
C VAL A 340 -12.96 -6.08 -24.96
N TRP A 341 -14.27 -6.18 -24.73
CA TRP A 341 -15.16 -7.05 -25.52
C TRP A 341 -15.15 -6.77 -27.03
N TRP A 342 -14.96 -5.50 -27.42
CA TRP A 342 -14.91 -5.08 -28.82
C TRP A 342 -13.51 -5.15 -29.45
N TYR A 343 -12.50 -5.59 -28.71
CA TYR A 343 -11.10 -5.61 -29.17
C TYR A 343 -10.91 -6.44 -30.46
N ARG A 344 -11.60 -7.58 -30.60
CA ARG A 344 -11.54 -8.39 -31.83
C ARG A 344 -12.11 -7.65 -33.06
N PHE A 345 -13.17 -6.87 -32.86
CA PHE A 345 -13.75 -6.06 -33.92
C PHE A 345 -12.83 -4.88 -34.28
N PHE A 346 -12.19 -4.28 -33.27
CA PHE A 346 -11.14 -3.27 -33.46
C PHE A 346 -9.94 -3.82 -34.24
N GLN A 347 -9.45 -5.02 -33.91
CA GLN A 347 -8.36 -5.68 -34.63
C GLN A 347 -8.72 -5.87 -36.11
N TYR A 348 -9.92 -6.35 -36.42
CA TYR A 348 -10.40 -6.48 -37.81
C TYR A 348 -10.39 -5.15 -38.57
N LEU A 349 -10.87 -4.07 -37.93
CA LEU A 349 -10.91 -2.74 -38.55
C LEU A 349 -9.50 -2.17 -38.77
N GLU A 350 -8.58 -2.31 -37.82
CA GLU A 350 -7.28 -1.63 -37.83
C GLU A 350 -6.08 -2.50 -38.26
N GLN A 351 -6.28 -3.78 -38.61
CA GLN A 351 -5.22 -4.73 -39.01
C GLN A 351 -4.27 -4.19 -40.11
N ASN A 352 -4.81 -3.44 -41.07
CA ASN A 352 -4.08 -2.98 -42.26
C ASN A 352 -3.66 -1.50 -42.19
N VAL A 353 -3.75 -0.87 -41.02
CA VAL A 353 -3.31 0.52 -40.82
C VAL A 353 -2.14 0.52 -39.86
N GLN A 354 -0.98 0.96 -40.34
CA GLN A 354 0.24 1.02 -39.56
C GLN A 354 0.50 2.45 -39.09
N GLY A 355 0.57 2.67 -37.77
CA GLY A 355 0.84 3.99 -37.18
C GLY A 355 -0.27 5.05 -37.32
N ILE A 356 0.14 6.32 -37.20
CA ILE A 356 -0.74 7.50 -37.18
C ILE A 356 -1.16 7.87 -38.60
N VAL A 357 -2.46 8.01 -38.83
CA VAL A 357 -3.02 8.45 -40.13
C VAL A 357 -2.62 9.91 -40.40
N PRO A 358 -1.94 10.22 -41.53
CA PRO A 358 -1.53 11.59 -41.83
C PRO A 358 -2.73 12.52 -42.09
N ARG A 359 -2.63 13.76 -41.62
CA ARG A 359 -3.69 14.80 -41.71
C ARG A 359 -3.66 15.54 -43.06
N ASN A 360 -3.73 14.78 -44.15
CA ASN A 360 -3.68 15.31 -45.52
C ASN A 360 -5.09 15.54 -46.08
N TYR A 361 -5.27 16.65 -46.79
CA TYR A 361 -6.54 17.00 -47.43
C TYR A 361 -6.47 16.85 -48.95
N GLU A 362 -7.54 16.36 -49.56
CA GLU A 362 -7.68 16.19 -51.00
C GLU A 362 -9.08 16.65 -51.42
N LEU A 363 -9.17 17.46 -52.48
CA LEU A 363 -10.45 17.89 -53.04
C LEU A 363 -11.08 16.70 -53.79
N PRO A 364 -12.35 16.34 -53.52
CA PRO A 364 -12.96 15.11 -54.04
C PRO A 364 -13.24 15.11 -55.55
N PHE A 365 -12.98 16.21 -56.27
CA PHE A 365 -13.23 16.34 -57.71
C PHE A 365 -11.98 16.84 -58.44
N SER A 366 -11.48 16.06 -59.42
CA SER A 366 -10.55 16.59 -60.42
C SER A 366 -11.33 17.32 -61.51
N TRP A 367 -11.19 18.64 -61.62
CA TRP A 367 -11.47 19.33 -62.88
C TRP A 367 -10.25 19.18 -63.79
N ARG A 368 -10.39 18.41 -64.87
CA ARG A 368 -9.44 18.45 -65.98
C ARG A 368 -9.75 19.67 -66.86
N SER A 369 -8.72 20.49 -67.02
CA SER A 369 -8.38 21.30 -68.21
C SER A 369 -9.41 22.30 -68.74
N LEU A 370 -9.11 23.58 -68.54
CA LEU A 370 -9.15 24.52 -69.66
C LEU A 370 -7.84 25.33 -69.70
N HIS A 371 -7.09 25.14 -70.78
CA HIS A 371 -5.94 25.93 -71.14
C HIS A 371 -6.29 27.42 -71.25
N TRP A 372 -5.44 28.28 -70.68
CA TRP A 372 -4.98 29.44 -71.44
C TRP A 372 -3.47 29.59 -71.28
N SER A 373 -2.82 29.44 -72.44
CA SER A 373 -1.46 29.79 -72.77
C SER A 373 -1.15 31.27 -72.51
N GLN A 374 0.02 31.58 -71.95
CA GLN A 374 1.10 32.30 -72.66
C GLN A 374 2.23 32.73 -71.72
N ASP A 375 3.44 32.38 -72.16
CA ASP A 375 4.70 33.12 -72.14
C ASP A 375 5.46 33.41 -70.81
N CYS A 376 6.65 32.80 -70.77
CA CYS A 376 7.96 33.25 -70.27
C CYS A 376 8.21 34.79 -70.29
N PRO A 377 9.36 35.31 -69.77
CA PRO A 377 10.27 34.83 -68.70
C PRO A 377 10.74 35.96 -67.74
N ALA A 378 11.51 35.54 -66.71
CA ALA A 378 12.64 36.22 -66.05
C ALA A 378 12.52 37.65 -65.47
N VAL A 379 13.08 37.85 -64.26
CA VAL A 379 14.11 38.87 -63.91
C VAL A 379 14.38 38.83 -62.38
N GLU A 380 15.67 38.67 -62.02
CA GLU A 380 16.33 38.97 -60.72
C GLU A 380 16.11 40.44 -60.27
N PRO A 381 16.40 40.94 -59.04
CA PRO A 381 17.59 40.64 -58.22
C PRO A 381 17.43 40.83 -56.68
N ALA A 382 18.57 40.93 -56.01
CA ALA A 382 18.88 40.91 -54.57
C ALA A 382 18.56 42.17 -53.72
N MET A 383 18.74 41.97 -52.40
CA MET A 383 19.15 42.90 -51.31
C MET A 383 18.22 44.04 -50.84
N ALA A 384 17.84 44.02 -49.55
CA ALA A 384 18.01 45.13 -48.59
C ALA A 384 17.68 44.73 -47.12
N ARG A 385 18.43 45.30 -46.17
CA ARG A 385 18.36 45.16 -44.70
C ARG A 385 17.44 46.22 -44.04
N LYS A 386 16.87 45.86 -42.86
CA LYS A 386 16.50 46.70 -41.66
C LYS A 386 15.44 47.82 -41.90
N ALA A 387 14.49 48.20 -41.03
CA ALA A 387 14.32 48.17 -39.57
C ALA A 387 12.88 48.63 -39.13
N VAL A 388 12.40 48.11 -37.96
CA VAL A 388 11.80 48.83 -36.78
C VAL A 388 10.31 49.28 -36.68
N CYS A 389 9.75 49.02 -35.47
CA CYS A 389 8.62 49.62 -34.68
C CYS A 389 7.15 49.31 -35.08
N CYS A 390 6.12 49.22 -34.20
CA CYS A 390 5.82 49.21 -32.74
C CYS A 390 4.28 48.92 -32.64
N GLY A 391 3.59 48.52 -31.56
CA GLY A 391 3.90 48.40 -30.13
C GLY A 391 2.75 47.70 -29.35
N LEU A 392 2.98 47.46 -28.05
CA LEU A 392 2.06 46.86 -27.07
C LEU A 392 0.99 47.85 -26.58
N SER A 393 -0.14 47.32 -26.09
CA SER A 393 -1.24 48.14 -25.56
C SER A 393 -1.04 48.54 -24.09
N THR A 394 -1.57 49.70 -23.71
CA THR A 394 -1.41 50.37 -22.40
C THR A 394 -1.91 49.58 -21.17
N LEU A 395 -2.62 48.46 -21.35
CA LEU A 395 -3.08 47.61 -20.24
C LEU A 395 -1.96 46.68 -19.72
N GLU A 396 -1.03 46.27 -20.58
CA GLU A 396 0.07 45.35 -20.23
C GLU A 396 1.15 46.03 -19.39
N VAL A 397 1.32 47.36 -19.54
CA VAL A 397 2.28 48.15 -18.76
C VAL A 397 1.78 48.40 -17.32
N VAL A 398 0.46 48.53 -17.10
CA VAL A 398 -0.11 48.77 -15.77
C VAL A 398 0.01 47.55 -14.85
N LEU A 399 -0.13 46.34 -15.41
CA LEU A 399 0.00 45.08 -14.66
C LEU A 399 1.45 44.77 -14.26
N ILE A 400 2.43 45.16 -15.08
CA ILE A 400 3.86 44.98 -14.77
C ILE A 400 4.31 45.93 -13.65
N VAL A 401 3.80 47.16 -13.62
CA VAL A 401 4.15 48.15 -12.57
C VAL A 401 3.57 47.77 -11.20
N LEU A 402 2.36 47.19 -11.14
CA LEU A 402 1.75 46.71 -9.88
C LEU A 402 2.49 45.51 -9.28
N PHE A 403 3.05 44.63 -10.12
CA PHE A 403 3.80 43.45 -9.69
C PHE A 403 5.19 43.81 -9.11
N VAL A 404 5.85 44.85 -9.65
CA VAL A 404 7.15 45.34 -9.16
C VAL A 404 7.02 46.16 -7.86
N LEU A 405 5.90 46.85 -7.65
CA LEU A 405 5.65 47.61 -6.41
C LEU A 405 5.37 46.70 -5.19
N MET A 406 4.65 45.59 -5.39
CA MET A 406 4.32 44.65 -4.30
C MET A 406 5.52 43.81 -3.84
N THR A 407 6.49 43.57 -4.72
CA THR A 407 7.72 42.82 -4.40
C THR A 407 8.74 43.65 -3.60
N GLY A 408 8.76 44.99 -3.76
CA GLY A 408 9.64 45.88 -2.98
C GLY A 408 9.24 46.07 -1.51
N VAL A 409 7.94 45.97 -1.19
CA VAL A 409 7.43 46.11 0.19
C VAL A 409 7.77 44.87 1.05
N SER A 410 7.72 43.68 0.44
CA SER A 410 8.01 42.41 1.13
C SER A 410 9.49 42.23 1.49
N VAL A 411 10.41 42.75 0.66
CA VAL A 411 11.86 42.66 0.90
C VAL A 411 12.34 43.65 1.98
N SER A 412 11.60 44.74 2.20
CA SER A 412 11.91 45.77 3.20
C SER A 412 11.49 45.39 4.64
N LEU A 413 10.51 44.51 4.79
CA LEU A 413 10.04 44.00 6.09
C LEU A 413 10.95 42.88 6.66
N ILE A 414 11.62 42.14 5.79
CA ILE A 414 12.54 41.06 6.16
C ILE A 414 13.91 41.61 6.63
N THR A 415 14.26 42.84 6.25
CA THR A 415 15.49 43.53 6.68
C THR A 415 15.38 44.20 8.06
N VAL A 416 14.19 44.30 8.65
CA VAL A 416 13.96 45.00 9.94
C VAL A 416 13.92 44.05 11.15
N MET A 417 13.78 42.74 10.97
CA MET A 417 13.76 41.78 12.09
C MET A 417 15.07 40.99 12.28
N ALA A 418 16.11 41.28 11.49
CA ALA A 418 17.41 40.59 11.54
C ALA A 418 18.55 41.38 12.20
N VAL A 419 18.25 42.30 13.13
CA VAL A 419 19.28 42.90 14.02
C VAL A 419 18.74 43.11 15.43
N THR A 420 18.96 42.13 16.32
CA THR A 420 19.56 42.36 17.65
C THR A 420 20.10 41.02 18.17
N TRP A 421 21.34 41.09 18.62
CA TRP A 421 22.29 40.01 18.83
C TRP A 421 22.33 39.57 20.31
N ASN A 422 22.59 38.27 20.48
CA ASN A 422 23.05 37.46 21.62
C ASN A 422 23.48 38.10 22.95
N ALA A 423 23.19 37.37 24.04
CA ALA A 423 24.13 36.62 24.92
C ALA A 423 23.38 36.38 26.27
N ASP A 424 23.54 35.33 27.09
CA ASP A 424 24.78 34.69 27.50
C ASP A 424 24.52 33.42 28.39
N SER A 425 25.46 32.48 28.29
CA SER A 425 26.13 31.65 29.31
C SER A 425 25.44 30.79 30.41
N THR A 426 25.88 29.50 30.43
CA THR A 426 26.29 28.63 31.58
C THR A 426 25.21 27.93 32.44
N LEU A 427 25.35 26.73 33.03
CA LEU A 427 26.30 25.58 33.05
C LEU A 427 25.58 24.43 33.84
N GLU A 428 26.11 23.20 33.69
CA GLU A 428 26.19 22.08 34.66
C GLU A 428 25.51 20.73 34.34
N GLU A 429 26.38 19.75 34.09
CA GLU A 429 26.21 18.30 34.23
C GLU A 429 26.09 17.91 35.72
N GLN A 430 25.34 16.84 36.01
CA GLN A 430 25.79 15.82 36.96
C GLN A 430 25.02 14.51 36.81
N ASN A 431 25.75 13.41 36.89
CA ASN A 431 25.31 12.01 36.85
C ASN A 431 26.15 11.27 37.93
N PRO A 432 25.90 9.98 38.22
CA PRO A 432 24.93 9.40 39.14
C PRO A 432 25.63 8.72 40.35
N THR A 433 24.87 8.03 41.23
CA THR A 433 25.17 6.70 41.87
C THR A 433 24.69 6.60 43.33
N LEU A 434 23.99 5.50 43.65
CA LEU A 434 24.38 4.43 44.60
C LEU A 434 23.14 3.68 45.11
N ALA A 435 23.16 2.35 44.93
CA ALA A 435 22.36 1.39 45.67
C ALA A 435 23.18 0.86 46.87
N PRO A 436 22.51 0.32 47.91
CA PRO A 436 22.97 -0.98 48.41
C PRO A 436 21.83 -1.96 48.76
N THR A 437 21.96 -3.16 48.19
CA THR A 437 21.84 -4.50 48.78
C THR A 437 20.86 -4.76 49.93
N VAL A 438 19.86 -5.59 49.66
CA VAL A 438 19.14 -6.41 50.65
C VAL A 438 19.32 -7.90 50.30
N LYS A 439 19.76 -8.70 51.27
CA LYS A 439 19.82 -10.18 51.20
C LYS A 439 18.40 -10.75 51.20
N PRO A 440 18.10 -11.81 50.44
CA PRO A 440 16.83 -12.52 50.57
C PRO A 440 16.93 -13.80 51.42
N PRO A 441 15.99 -14.04 52.35
CA PRO A 441 15.61 -15.38 52.78
C PRO A 441 14.21 -15.82 52.28
N GLU A 442 14.12 -17.13 52.01
CA GLU A 442 12.97 -18.05 51.89
C GLU A 442 12.26 -18.30 50.53
N ASN A 443 12.36 -19.60 50.14
CA ASN A 443 11.95 -20.41 48.98
C ASN A 443 11.93 -19.82 47.54
N PRO A 444 12.76 -20.35 46.61
CA PRO A 444 12.74 -19.97 45.19
C PRO A 444 11.49 -20.50 44.47
N PHE A 445 11.03 -19.77 43.45
CA PHE A 445 10.03 -20.28 42.50
C PHE A 445 10.59 -21.46 41.69
N LEU A 446 9.73 -22.30 41.15
CA LEU A 446 10.07 -23.12 40.00
C LEU A 446 9.83 -22.31 38.73
N VAL A 447 10.87 -22.14 37.93
CA VAL A 447 10.85 -21.37 36.69
C VAL A 447 11.19 -22.27 35.52
N GLY A 448 10.39 -22.20 34.47
CA GLY A 448 10.59 -22.92 33.21
C GLY A 448 10.51 -21.97 32.05
N VAL A 449 11.43 -22.09 31.09
CA VAL A 449 11.41 -21.30 29.85
C VAL A 449 11.49 -22.21 28.64
N GLY A 450 10.82 -21.82 27.56
CA GLY A 450 10.81 -22.60 26.33
C GLY A 450 10.55 -21.72 25.11
N ARG A 451 11.20 -22.08 24.01
CA ARG A 451 11.02 -21.45 22.70
C ARG A 451 10.72 -22.55 21.68
N ALA A 452 9.81 -22.27 20.74
CA ALA A 452 9.54 -23.14 19.62
C ALA A 452 9.16 -22.32 18.38
N ASP A 453 9.53 -22.83 17.20
CA ASP A 453 9.12 -22.22 15.92
C ASP A 453 7.59 -22.29 15.76
N CYS A 454 6.99 -21.18 15.32
CA CYS A 454 5.57 -21.07 14.96
C CYS A 454 5.38 -20.44 13.57
N THR A 455 6.38 -20.55 12.71
CA THR A 455 6.37 -20.01 11.34
C THR A 455 5.55 -20.91 10.41
N GLY A 456 4.52 -20.36 9.80
CA GLY A 456 3.71 -21.07 8.79
C GLY A 456 4.25 -20.98 7.36
N PRO A 457 3.40 -21.28 6.37
CA PRO A 457 3.80 -21.30 4.97
C PRO A 457 4.19 -19.92 4.42
N VAL A 458 5.45 -19.78 4.01
CA VAL A 458 6.10 -18.50 3.62
C VAL A 458 5.93 -18.11 2.13
N GLY A 459 4.95 -18.68 1.43
CA GLY A 459 4.67 -18.41 0.02
C GLY A 459 3.19 -18.18 -0.26
N GLU A 460 2.84 -17.12 -0.99
CA GLU A 460 1.50 -16.71 -1.43
C GLU A 460 0.43 -16.50 -0.32
N VAL A 461 0.77 -16.65 0.95
CA VAL A 461 -0.13 -16.47 2.09
C VAL A 461 -0.16 -15.01 2.51
N PRO A 462 -1.33 -14.39 2.73
CA PRO A 462 -1.41 -13.00 3.20
C PRO A 462 -0.65 -12.77 4.51
N LEU A 463 -0.01 -11.62 4.65
CA LEU A 463 0.54 -11.16 5.93
C LEU A 463 -0.57 -10.49 6.75
N MET A 464 -0.53 -10.69 8.07
CA MET A 464 -1.53 -10.16 9.01
C MET A 464 -1.07 -8.82 9.57
N GLY A 465 -1.94 -7.80 9.56
CA GLY A 465 -1.66 -6.49 10.13
C GLY A 465 -2.24 -5.36 9.31
N TYR A 466 -1.59 -5.02 8.19
CA TYR A 466 -1.94 -3.88 7.33
C TYR A 466 -3.24 -4.03 6.53
N ALA A 467 -3.86 -5.21 6.55
CA ALA A 467 -5.09 -5.49 5.80
C ALA A 467 -4.99 -5.22 4.28
N ASN A 468 -3.78 -5.31 3.71
CA ASN A 468 -3.53 -5.13 2.29
C ASN A 468 -3.61 -6.47 1.54
N LEU A 469 -4.54 -6.58 0.58
CA LEU A 469 -4.79 -7.81 -0.17
C LEU A 469 -3.62 -8.24 -1.10
N GLU A 470 -2.75 -7.29 -1.45
CA GLU A 470 -1.56 -7.51 -2.27
C GLU A 470 -0.32 -7.90 -1.43
N GLN A 471 -0.40 -7.75 -0.11
CA GLN A 471 0.68 -8.11 0.81
C GLN A 471 0.62 -9.60 1.14
N THR A 472 1.24 -10.40 0.27
CA THR A 472 1.40 -11.85 0.45
C THR A 472 2.86 -12.21 0.64
N ALA A 473 3.11 -13.17 1.54
CA ALA A 473 4.42 -13.76 1.76
C ALA A 473 5.03 -14.25 0.44
N GLY A 474 6.25 -13.83 0.17
CA GLY A 474 7.08 -14.23 -0.95
C GLY A 474 8.49 -14.56 -0.47
N GLY A 475 8.61 -15.11 0.73
CA GLY A 475 9.91 -15.31 1.37
C GLY A 475 9.88 -15.21 2.90
N ILE A 476 11.07 -15.38 3.48
CA ILE A 476 11.33 -15.24 4.92
C ILE A 476 12.57 -14.37 5.13
N HIS A 477 12.48 -13.45 6.07
CA HIS A 477 13.61 -12.69 6.61
C HIS A 477 14.03 -13.26 7.96
N THR A 478 13.07 -13.50 8.85
CA THR A 478 13.31 -14.20 10.12
C THR A 478 12.16 -15.14 10.45
N ARG A 479 12.48 -16.21 11.18
CA ARG A 479 11.49 -17.11 11.78
C ARG A 479 10.70 -16.42 12.88
N LEU A 480 9.47 -16.89 13.07
CA LEU A 480 8.55 -16.47 14.11
C LEU A 480 8.59 -17.51 15.23
N PHE A 481 8.78 -17.08 16.48
CA PHE A 481 8.86 -18.00 17.61
C PHE A 481 7.76 -17.74 18.64
N SER A 482 7.31 -18.83 19.27
CA SER A 482 6.57 -18.79 20.52
C SER A 482 7.55 -18.96 21.69
N ARG A 483 7.49 -18.04 22.66
CA ARG A 483 8.32 -18.03 23.87
C ARG A 483 7.44 -18.13 25.11
N ALA A 484 7.55 -19.21 25.85
CA ALA A 484 6.77 -19.51 27.04
C ALA A 484 7.60 -19.39 28.32
N PHE A 485 6.99 -18.80 29.34
CA PHE A 485 7.53 -18.64 30.68
C PHE A 485 6.54 -19.25 31.67
N ILE A 486 7.01 -20.23 32.43
CA ILE A 486 6.23 -20.89 33.48
C ILE A 486 6.83 -20.50 34.82
N VAL A 487 5.97 -20.04 35.73
CA VAL A 487 6.33 -19.76 37.12
C VAL A 487 5.40 -20.55 38.02
N ASP A 488 5.97 -21.22 39.01
CA ASP A 488 5.26 -22.07 39.95
C ASP A 488 5.80 -21.83 41.37
N ASP A 489 4.91 -21.53 42.31
CA ASP A 489 5.24 -21.24 43.71
C ASP A 489 5.18 -22.47 44.63
N GLY A 490 5.00 -23.66 44.05
CA GLY A 490 4.80 -24.94 44.73
C GLY A 490 3.33 -25.28 44.98
N SER A 491 2.42 -24.32 44.80
CA SER A 491 0.97 -24.50 44.97
C SER A 491 0.18 -24.18 43.70
N LYS A 492 0.55 -23.08 43.04
CA LYS A 492 -0.09 -22.52 41.85
C LYS A 492 0.96 -22.32 40.78
N ARG A 493 0.54 -22.47 39.54
CA ARG A 493 1.39 -22.34 38.36
C ARG A 493 0.72 -21.44 37.35
N VAL A 494 1.50 -20.59 36.71
CA VAL A 494 1.05 -19.69 35.64
C VAL A 494 1.99 -19.78 34.44
N VAL A 495 1.41 -19.54 33.26
CA VAL A 495 2.10 -19.56 31.97
C VAL A 495 1.85 -18.25 31.26
N PHE A 496 2.93 -17.57 30.86
CA PHE A 496 2.88 -16.44 29.96
C PHE A 496 3.58 -16.80 28.66
N VAL A 497 2.89 -16.64 27.53
CA VAL A 497 3.44 -16.86 26.20
C VAL A 497 3.48 -15.55 25.43
N SER A 498 4.64 -15.22 24.87
CA SER A 498 4.80 -14.19 23.84
C SER A 498 5.12 -14.86 22.52
N ALA A 499 4.26 -14.70 21.52
CA ALA A 499 4.42 -15.28 20.20
C ALA A 499 4.62 -14.19 19.15
N ASP A 500 5.55 -14.42 18.21
CA ASP A 500 5.84 -13.55 17.06
C ASP A 500 4.71 -13.63 16.01
N ILE A 501 3.53 -13.15 16.39
CA ILE A 501 2.32 -13.09 15.57
C ILE A 501 1.68 -11.71 15.70
N GLY A 502 0.84 -11.36 14.71
CA GLY A 502 0.10 -10.11 14.72
C GLY A 502 -0.82 -9.97 15.94
N MET A 503 -1.64 -10.97 16.24
CA MET A 503 -2.53 -10.94 17.41
C MET A 503 -2.86 -12.37 17.84
N VAL A 504 -3.29 -12.59 19.08
CA VAL A 504 -3.93 -13.86 19.46
C VAL A 504 -5.42 -13.78 19.08
N SER A 505 -5.91 -14.76 18.31
CA SER A 505 -7.33 -14.89 17.98
C SER A 505 -8.05 -15.79 18.99
N GLN A 506 -9.38 -15.61 19.16
CA GLN A 506 -10.18 -16.50 20.01
C GLN A 506 -10.08 -17.96 19.56
N ARG A 507 -10.02 -18.17 18.24
CA ARG A 507 -9.88 -19.50 17.66
C ARG A 507 -8.56 -20.15 18.08
N LEU A 508 -7.46 -19.41 17.96
CA LEU A 508 -6.12 -19.86 18.33
C LEU A 508 -6.05 -20.20 19.82
N ARG A 509 -6.56 -19.32 20.70
CA ARG A 509 -6.60 -19.58 22.14
C ARG A 509 -7.37 -20.86 22.45
N LEU A 510 -8.58 -21.03 21.91
CA LEU A 510 -9.41 -22.20 22.18
C LEU A 510 -8.78 -23.51 21.69
N GLU A 511 -8.07 -23.50 20.55
CA GLU A 511 -7.32 -24.66 20.08
C GLU A 511 -6.13 -25.00 20.99
N VAL A 512 -5.32 -24.00 21.35
CA VAL A 512 -4.21 -24.20 22.30
C VAL A 512 -4.71 -24.76 23.63
N MET A 513 -5.79 -24.20 24.19
CA MET A 513 -6.36 -24.66 25.44
C MET A 513 -6.86 -26.12 25.35
N ARG A 514 -7.44 -26.52 24.21
CA ARG A 514 -7.86 -27.91 23.99
C ARG A 514 -6.67 -28.87 23.94
N GLU A 515 -5.60 -28.51 23.24
CA GLU A 515 -4.37 -29.32 23.15
C GLU A 515 -3.66 -29.42 24.51
N LEU A 516 -3.58 -28.31 25.26
CA LEU A 516 -3.04 -28.32 26.61
C LEU A 516 -3.90 -29.17 27.55
N GLN A 517 -5.23 -29.08 27.47
CA GLN A 517 -6.12 -29.91 28.27
C GLN A 517 -5.97 -31.40 27.94
N SER A 518 -5.85 -31.74 26.65
CA SER A 518 -5.61 -33.11 26.19
C SER A 518 -4.29 -33.68 26.74
N LYS A 519 -3.23 -32.86 26.78
CA LYS A 519 -1.88 -33.29 27.17
C LYS A 519 -1.62 -33.24 28.68
N TYR A 520 -2.17 -32.25 29.38
CA TYR A 520 -1.85 -31.92 30.77
C TYR A 520 -3.06 -31.94 31.71
N GLY A 521 -4.25 -32.32 31.23
CA GLY A 521 -5.48 -32.31 32.03
C GLY A 521 -5.84 -30.90 32.49
N ASN A 522 -6.11 -30.72 33.78
CA ASN A 522 -6.54 -29.44 34.34
C ASN A 522 -5.37 -28.57 34.83
N LEU A 523 -4.12 -28.95 34.57
CA LEU A 523 -2.95 -28.20 35.04
C LEU A 523 -2.84 -26.80 34.40
N TYR A 524 -3.25 -26.71 33.14
CA TYR A 524 -3.23 -25.48 32.35
C TYR A 524 -4.66 -25.15 31.92
N GLY A 525 -5.27 -24.21 32.64
CA GLY A 525 -6.65 -23.76 32.49
C GLY A 525 -6.76 -22.34 31.94
N GLN A 526 -8.00 -21.86 31.81
CA GLN A 526 -8.30 -20.54 31.27
C GLN A 526 -7.73 -19.41 32.14
N ASP A 527 -7.67 -19.64 33.44
CA ASP A 527 -7.22 -18.74 34.48
C ASP A 527 -5.71 -18.52 34.47
N ASN A 528 -4.92 -19.57 34.24
CA ASN A 528 -3.47 -19.52 34.47
C ASN A 528 -2.62 -19.54 33.19
N VAL A 529 -3.22 -19.54 31.99
CA VAL A 529 -2.51 -19.42 30.71
C VAL A 529 -2.85 -18.11 30.02
N VAL A 530 -1.85 -17.25 29.82
CA VAL A 530 -1.92 -16.02 29.01
C VAL A 530 -1.17 -16.24 27.70
N LEU A 531 -1.83 -15.98 26.58
CA LEU A 531 -1.21 -15.97 25.25
C LEU A 531 -1.20 -14.54 24.73
N SER A 532 -0.03 -13.98 24.39
CA SER A 532 0.15 -12.62 23.87
C SER A 532 0.87 -12.63 22.53
N GLY A 533 0.41 -11.82 21.58
CA GLY A 533 1.12 -11.55 20.33
C GLY A 533 2.08 -10.36 20.48
N THR A 534 3.27 -10.43 19.87
CA THR A 534 4.19 -9.28 19.80
C THR A 534 3.62 -8.12 19.01
N HIS A 535 2.68 -8.40 18.11
CA HIS A 535 2.09 -7.47 17.16
C HIS A 535 2.91 -7.21 15.89
N THR A 536 3.72 -8.17 15.44
CA THR A 536 4.35 -8.07 14.11
C THR A 536 3.31 -8.02 12.98
N HIS A 537 3.43 -7.02 12.10
CA HIS A 537 2.62 -6.91 10.88
C HIS A 537 3.21 -7.69 9.69
N SER A 538 4.27 -8.48 9.95
CA SER A 538 4.93 -9.35 8.98
C SER A 538 4.80 -10.84 9.32
N GLY A 539 3.83 -11.19 10.17
CA GLY A 539 3.41 -12.57 10.44
C GLY A 539 2.35 -13.07 9.45
N LEU A 540 2.17 -14.39 9.34
CA LEU A 540 1.19 -14.99 8.41
C LEU A 540 -0.24 -14.86 8.93
N ALA A 541 -1.19 -14.64 8.03
CA ALA A 541 -2.62 -14.53 8.34
C ALA A 541 -3.36 -15.90 8.31
N GLY A 542 -4.68 -15.84 8.49
CA GLY A 542 -5.57 -17.00 8.27
C GLY A 542 -5.87 -17.86 9.49
N TYR A 543 -5.68 -17.34 10.71
CA TYR A 543 -5.90 -18.06 11.97
C TYR A 543 -7.08 -17.50 12.81
N PHE A 544 -8.03 -16.80 12.18
CA PHE A 544 -9.22 -16.24 12.82
C PHE A 544 -10.50 -17.00 12.47
N GLN A 545 -11.52 -16.91 13.34
CA GLN A 545 -12.87 -17.45 13.09
C GLN A 545 -13.95 -16.37 12.82
N TYR A 546 -13.64 -15.10 13.07
CA TYR A 546 -14.59 -13.99 12.86
C TYR A 546 -14.42 -13.39 11.46
N THR A 547 -15.55 -13.13 10.80
CA THR A 547 -15.63 -12.84 9.36
C THR A 547 -14.72 -11.69 8.92
N LEU A 548 -14.64 -10.60 9.71
CA LEU A 548 -13.86 -9.42 9.33
C LEU A 548 -12.39 -9.76 9.05
N PHE A 549 -11.75 -10.49 9.97
CA PHE A 549 -10.35 -10.86 9.85
C PHE A 549 -10.13 -11.95 8.79
N MET A 550 -11.12 -12.80 8.56
CA MET A 550 -11.05 -13.81 7.51
C MET A 550 -11.09 -13.19 6.12
N ILE A 551 -11.82 -12.09 5.89
CA ILE A 551 -11.87 -11.43 4.58
C ILE A 551 -10.47 -10.98 4.14
N THR A 552 -9.75 -10.26 5.00
CA THR A 552 -8.40 -9.75 4.69
C THR A 552 -7.35 -10.86 4.66
N SER A 553 -7.57 -11.94 5.43
CA SER A 553 -6.72 -13.14 5.45
C SER A 553 -6.94 -14.09 4.26
N LYS A 554 -7.89 -13.81 3.36
CA LYS A 554 -8.37 -14.76 2.33
C LYS A 554 -8.92 -16.07 2.93
N GLY A 555 -9.47 -16.00 4.13
CA GLY A 555 -10.15 -17.07 4.84
C GLY A 555 -9.33 -17.72 5.96
N TYR A 556 -9.79 -18.89 6.41
CA TYR A 556 -9.14 -19.74 7.39
C TYR A 556 -8.13 -20.68 6.70
N ILE A 557 -6.85 -20.51 7.03
CA ILE A 557 -5.73 -21.23 6.42
C ILE A 557 -5.22 -22.23 7.45
N LYS A 558 -5.77 -23.45 7.39
CA LYS A 558 -5.47 -24.53 8.35
C LYS A 558 -3.97 -24.78 8.57
N PRO A 559 -3.11 -24.83 7.53
CA PRO A 559 -1.67 -24.98 7.74
C PRO A 559 -1.02 -23.82 8.51
N SER A 560 -1.56 -22.60 8.43
CA SER A 560 -1.05 -21.45 9.19
C SER A 560 -1.38 -21.55 10.68
N ILE A 561 -2.64 -21.84 11.04
CA ILE A 561 -3.02 -21.93 12.45
C ILE A 561 -2.43 -23.15 13.14
N GLN A 562 -2.35 -24.30 12.44
CA GLN A 562 -1.86 -25.54 13.01
C GLN A 562 -0.43 -25.39 13.55
N VAL A 563 0.48 -24.81 12.77
CA VAL A 563 1.86 -24.60 13.23
C VAL A 563 1.95 -23.57 14.36
N ILE A 564 1.02 -22.60 14.44
CA ILE A 564 0.99 -21.63 15.53
C ILE A 564 0.54 -22.33 16.82
N VAL A 565 -0.50 -23.16 16.76
CA VAL A 565 -0.96 -23.98 17.90
C VAL A 565 0.13 -24.92 18.35
N GLU A 566 0.71 -25.69 17.43
CA GLU A 566 1.77 -26.66 17.72
C GLU A 566 3.01 -25.97 18.31
N GLY A 567 3.43 -24.83 17.73
CA GLY A 567 4.53 -24.02 18.24
C GLY A 567 4.27 -23.49 19.67
N ILE A 568 3.07 -22.97 19.94
CA ILE A 568 2.70 -22.50 21.30
C ILE A 568 2.67 -23.67 22.29
N VAL A 569 2.03 -24.79 21.95
CA VAL A 569 1.97 -25.96 22.83
C VAL A 569 3.37 -26.53 23.07
N LYS A 570 4.24 -26.51 22.05
CA LYS A 570 5.62 -26.99 22.14
C LYS A 570 6.50 -26.07 22.99
N SER A 571 6.38 -24.75 22.89
CA SER A 571 7.13 -23.82 23.74
C SER A 571 6.74 -24.00 25.22
N ILE A 572 5.44 -24.17 25.51
CA ILE A 572 4.94 -24.51 26.85
C ILE A 572 5.46 -25.88 27.32
N ASP A 573 5.48 -26.88 26.44
CA ASP A 573 6.01 -28.22 26.75
C ASP A 573 7.50 -28.19 27.10
N ILE A 574 8.30 -27.44 26.36
CA ILE A 574 9.73 -27.24 26.63
C ILE A 574 9.89 -26.53 27.99
N ALA A 575 9.13 -25.46 28.22
CA ALA A 575 9.17 -24.74 29.50
C ALA A 575 8.77 -25.63 30.68
N HIS A 576 7.73 -26.45 30.53
CA HIS A 576 7.26 -27.38 31.54
C HIS A 576 8.33 -28.43 31.90
N LYS A 577 8.97 -29.03 30.88
CA LYS A 577 10.01 -30.04 31.07
C LYS A 577 11.30 -29.46 31.67
N ASN A 578 11.52 -28.17 31.49
CA ASN A 578 12.71 -27.46 31.96
C ASN A 578 12.48 -26.66 33.25
N LEU A 579 11.42 -26.95 34.01
CA LEU A 579 11.17 -26.33 35.31
C LEU A 579 12.34 -26.60 36.27
N LYS A 580 12.92 -25.55 36.83
CA LYS A 580 14.02 -25.59 37.79
C LYS A 580 13.80 -24.56 38.90
N PRO A 581 14.30 -24.80 40.12
CA PRO A 581 14.34 -23.78 41.15
C PRO A 581 15.10 -22.53 40.65
N GLY A 582 14.48 -21.36 40.82
CA GLY A 582 14.98 -20.11 40.28
C GLY A 582 14.43 -18.88 40.98
N ARG A 583 15.00 -17.72 40.66
CA ARG A 583 14.63 -16.42 41.21
C ARG A 583 14.21 -15.50 40.08
N ILE A 584 13.30 -14.58 40.40
CA ILE A 584 12.77 -13.61 39.46
C ILE A 584 13.15 -12.22 39.95
N PHE A 585 13.72 -11.40 39.08
CA PHE A 585 14.11 -10.03 39.39
C PHE A 585 13.40 -9.05 38.47
N LEU A 586 12.90 -7.97 39.04
CA LEU A 586 12.24 -6.88 38.35
C LEU A 586 13.21 -5.72 38.16
N ASN A 587 13.16 -5.08 37.00
CA ASN A 587 13.75 -3.76 36.79
C ASN A 587 12.93 -2.94 35.81
N LYS A 588 13.06 -1.62 35.87
CA LYS A 588 12.35 -0.70 34.99
C LYS A 588 13.23 0.50 34.61
N GLY A 589 13.02 1.03 33.42
CA GLY A 589 13.70 2.25 32.97
C GLY A 589 13.06 2.87 31.75
N GLU A 590 13.38 4.12 31.47
CA GLU A 590 12.84 4.87 30.32
C GLU A 590 13.72 4.61 29.07
N LEU A 591 13.07 4.31 27.93
CA LEU A 591 13.68 4.21 26.60
C LEU A 591 13.18 5.35 25.71
N GLU A 592 14.08 6.24 25.34
CA GLU A 592 13.80 7.37 24.45
C GLU A 592 14.18 7.07 22.99
N GLY A 593 13.73 7.93 22.06
CA GLY A 593 14.18 7.90 20.66
C GLY A 593 13.76 6.68 19.83
N SER A 594 12.94 5.78 20.38
CA SER A 594 12.50 4.53 19.72
C SER A 594 10.98 4.46 19.51
N SER A 595 10.26 5.54 19.83
CA SER A 595 8.82 5.61 19.64
C SER A 595 8.30 7.05 19.55
N ILE A 596 7.25 7.25 18.75
CA ILE A 596 6.45 8.48 18.67
C ILE A 596 4.96 8.15 18.83
N ASN A 597 4.16 9.13 19.26
CA ASN A 597 2.71 9.00 19.26
C ASN A 597 2.19 9.28 17.84
N ARG A 598 1.41 8.36 17.26
CA ARG A 598 0.86 8.49 15.90
C ARG A 598 -0.52 9.17 15.82
N SER A 599 -1.12 9.41 16.98
CA SER A 599 -2.38 10.16 17.15
C SER A 599 -2.24 11.25 18.24
N PRO A 600 -1.23 12.14 18.15
CA PRO A 600 -0.92 13.09 19.21
C PRO A 600 -2.07 14.07 19.47
N HIS A 601 -2.84 14.44 18.43
CA HIS A 601 -4.03 15.27 18.58
C HIS A 601 -5.09 14.62 19.50
N SER A 602 -5.32 13.31 19.38
CA SER A 602 -6.22 12.57 20.28
C SER A 602 -5.70 12.56 21.71
N TYR A 603 -4.40 12.32 21.90
CA TYR A 603 -3.79 12.37 23.24
C TYR A 603 -4.01 13.73 23.91
N LEU A 604 -3.87 14.84 23.17
CA LEU A 604 -4.07 16.19 23.70
C LEU A 604 -5.50 16.46 24.18
N ASN A 605 -6.49 15.66 23.75
CA ASN A 605 -7.87 15.79 24.19
C ASN A 605 -8.10 15.25 25.61
N ASN A 606 -7.18 14.43 26.15
CA ASN A 606 -7.22 14.02 27.55
C ASN A 606 -7.09 15.25 28.48
N PRO A 607 -7.67 15.20 29.70
CA PRO A 607 -7.63 16.32 30.64
C PRO A 607 -6.22 16.83 30.90
N ALA A 608 -6.01 18.15 30.89
CA ALA A 608 -4.68 18.74 31.08
C ALA A 608 -4.05 18.37 32.42
N GLU A 609 -4.85 18.31 33.49
CA GLU A 609 -4.41 17.86 34.82
C GLU A 609 -3.86 16.43 34.79
N GLU A 610 -4.49 15.52 34.04
CA GLU A 610 -4.00 14.16 33.87
C GLU A 610 -2.72 14.13 33.04
N ARG A 611 -2.69 14.83 31.90
CA ARG A 611 -1.52 14.86 31.01
C ARG A 611 -0.27 15.40 31.68
N ASN A 612 -0.41 16.43 32.52
CA ASN A 612 0.70 17.04 33.25
C ASN A 612 1.36 16.10 34.27
N ARG A 613 0.75 14.94 34.59
CA ARG A 613 1.35 13.89 35.43
C ARG A 613 2.39 13.05 34.68
N TYR A 614 2.42 13.13 33.34
CA TYR A 614 3.30 12.32 32.49
C TYR A 614 4.28 13.20 31.72
N LYS A 615 5.54 12.76 31.62
CA LYS A 615 6.59 13.50 30.88
C LYS A 615 6.41 13.47 29.37
N SER A 616 5.71 12.46 28.84
CA SER A 616 5.59 12.18 27.41
C SER A 616 4.21 11.61 27.04
N ASN A 617 3.82 11.81 25.78
CA ASN A 617 2.60 11.26 25.16
C ASN A 617 2.75 9.80 24.69
N THR A 618 3.90 9.18 24.94
CA THR A 618 4.11 7.73 24.75
C THR A 618 4.61 7.13 26.07
N ASP A 619 4.40 5.84 26.26
CA ASP A 619 4.90 5.14 27.44
C ASP A 619 6.35 4.72 27.26
N LYS A 620 7.27 5.56 27.75
CA LYS A 620 8.72 5.34 27.64
C LYS A 620 9.23 4.25 28.59
N GLN A 621 8.44 3.83 29.58
CA GLN A 621 8.85 2.84 30.54
C GLN A 621 8.92 1.43 29.91
N MET A 622 10.11 0.85 29.95
CA MET A 622 10.34 -0.57 29.75
C MET A 622 10.41 -1.26 31.11
N VAL A 623 9.75 -2.42 31.21
CA VAL A 623 9.80 -3.29 32.39
C VAL A 623 10.40 -4.62 32.00
N VAL A 624 11.39 -5.09 32.76
CA VAL A 624 12.08 -6.36 32.55
C VAL A 624 11.89 -7.25 33.76
N LEU A 625 11.42 -8.48 33.51
CA LEU A 625 11.56 -9.62 34.41
C LEU A 625 12.72 -10.49 33.96
N LYS A 626 13.71 -10.61 34.84
CA LYS A 626 14.87 -11.48 34.70
C LYS A 626 14.59 -12.78 35.46
N PHE A 627 14.76 -13.91 34.79
CA PHE A 627 14.64 -15.23 35.37
C PHE A 627 16.04 -15.85 35.50
N THR A 628 16.41 -16.25 36.70
CA THR A 628 17.68 -16.97 36.96
C THR A 628 17.42 -18.30 37.62
N ASP A 629 18.37 -19.21 37.49
CA ASP A 629 18.45 -20.34 38.41
C ASP A 629 19.04 -19.91 39.77
N LEU A 630 19.33 -20.89 40.63
CA LEU A 630 19.94 -20.65 41.94
C LEU A 630 21.42 -20.28 41.88
N ASP A 631 22.12 -20.68 40.81
CA ASP A 631 23.53 -20.37 40.59
C ASP A 631 23.72 -18.93 40.06
N GLY A 632 22.61 -18.28 39.67
CA GLY A 632 22.58 -16.92 39.17
C GLY A 632 22.72 -16.84 37.65
N ASP A 633 22.79 -17.99 36.98
CA ASP A 633 22.81 -18.09 35.53
C ASP A 633 21.43 -17.69 34.99
N GLY A 634 21.44 -16.92 33.90
CA GLY A 634 20.22 -16.46 33.26
C GLY A 634 19.48 -17.61 32.61
N LEU A 635 18.24 -17.88 33.02
CA LEU A 635 17.33 -18.79 32.32
C LEU A 635 16.64 -18.07 31.16
N GLY A 636 16.19 -16.84 31.41
CA GLY A 636 15.48 -16.06 30.40
C GLY A 636 15.12 -14.65 30.83
N MET A 637 14.46 -13.94 29.94
CA MET A 637 13.99 -12.59 30.16
C MET A 637 12.63 -12.38 29.50
N LEU A 638 11.73 -11.71 30.21
CA LEU A 638 10.48 -11.20 29.65
C LEU A 638 10.45 -9.68 29.83
N SER A 639 10.30 -8.95 28.72
CA SER A 639 10.31 -7.49 28.70
C SER A 639 9.02 -6.95 28.09
N TRP A 640 8.48 -5.88 28.65
CA TRP A 640 7.35 -5.14 28.08
C TRP A 640 7.74 -3.73 27.74
N PHE A 641 7.41 -3.32 26.52
CA PHE A 641 7.62 -1.96 26.03
C PHE A 641 6.52 -1.60 25.01
N ALA A 642 6.03 -0.36 25.07
CA ALA A 642 4.95 0.08 24.20
C ALA A 642 5.51 0.63 22.87
N VAL A 643 5.50 -0.18 21.82
CA VAL A 643 5.78 0.24 20.44
C VAL A 643 5.18 -0.76 19.46
N HIS A 644 4.60 -0.29 18.35
CA HIS A 644 4.17 -1.20 17.27
C HIS A 644 5.38 -1.85 16.57
N PRO A 645 5.35 -3.17 16.31
CA PRO A 645 6.24 -3.82 15.36
C PRO A 645 5.75 -3.67 13.91
N VAL A 646 5.89 -2.43 13.42
CA VAL A 646 5.54 -1.95 12.06
C VAL A 646 6.72 -1.22 11.41
N SER A 647 7.95 -1.55 11.81
CA SER A 647 9.14 -1.01 11.15
C SER A 647 9.27 -1.59 9.73
N MET A 648 8.86 -2.85 9.54
CA MET A 648 8.62 -3.47 8.25
C MET A 648 7.26 -3.00 7.73
N ASN A 649 7.26 -2.09 6.75
CA ASN A 649 6.04 -1.46 6.24
C ASN A 649 5.19 -2.40 5.37
N TYR A 650 4.01 -1.93 4.94
CA TYR A 650 3.05 -2.71 4.14
C TYR A 650 3.53 -3.15 2.75
N THR A 651 4.70 -2.66 2.27
CA THR A 651 5.31 -3.12 1.02
C THR A 651 6.19 -4.36 1.21
N ASN A 652 6.53 -4.70 2.46
CA ASN A 652 7.23 -5.93 2.79
C ASN A 652 6.44 -7.17 2.35
N ARG A 653 7.14 -8.15 1.79
CA ARG A 653 6.60 -9.47 1.42
C ARG A 653 7.31 -10.62 2.11
N MET A 654 8.22 -10.38 3.04
CA MET A 654 8.91 -11.44 3.77
C MET A 654 8.31 -11.64 5.15
N VAL A 655 8.22 -12.90 5.58
CA VAL A 655 7.88 -13.20 6.97
C VAL A 655 8.99 -12.67 7.88
N SER A 656 8.61 -11.92 8.92
CA SER A 656 9.56 -11.30 9.86
C SER A 656 8.92 -11.06 11.23
N ALA A 657 9.72 -11.20 12.28
CA ALA A 657 9.32 -10.89 13.65
C ALA A 657 9.44 -9.37 14.00
N ASP A 658 9.85 -8.53 13.03
CA ASP A 658 9.95 -7.06 13.14
C ASP A 658 10.87 -6.62 14.31
N ASN A 659 10.68 -5.41 14.86
CA ASN A 659 11.61 -4.76 15.77
C ASN A 659 11.70 -5.44 17.15
N LEU A 660 10.58 -5.89 17.73
CA LEU A 660 10.56 -6.67 18.97
C LEU A 660 11.15 -8.08 18.77
N GLY A 661 10.93 -8.68 17.60
CA GLY A 661 11.57 -9.92 17.19
C GLY A 661 13.08 -9.78 17.07
N TYR A 662 13.56 -8.70 16.46
CA TYR A 662 14.98 -8.40 16.36
C TYR A 662 15.64 -8.16 17.73
N ALA A 663 14.95 -7.46 18.63
CA ALA A 663 15.42 -7.31 20.01
C ALA A 663 15.54 -8.66 20.74
N SER A 664 14.57 -9.57 20.52
CA SER A 664 14.60 -10.95 21.03
C SER A 664 15.79 -11.71 20.45
N TYR A 665 15.97 -11.65 19.13
CA TYR A 665 17.09 -12.27 18.40
C TYR A 665 18.45 -11.85 18.97
N LEU A 666 18.71 -10.54 19.13
CA LEU A 666 19.98 -10.05 19.64
C LEU A 666 20.28 -10.55 21.05
N PHE A 667 19.28 -10.54 21.93
CA PHE A 667 19.46 -10.98 23.31
C PHE A 667 19.70 -12.50 23.38
N GLU A 668 18.93 -13.30 22.64
CA GLU A 668 19.11 -14.75 22.58
C GLU A 668 20.49 -15.10 22.00
N GLN A 669 20.92 -14.46 20.92
CA GLN A 669 22.23 -14.70 20.33
C GLN A 669 23.40 -14.29 21.24
N GLU A 670 23.25 -13.22 22.02
CA GLU A 670 24.27 -12.84 23.00
C GLU A 670 24.41 -13.89 24.11
N LYS A 671 23.28 -14.43 24.60
CA LYS A 671 23.28 -15.37 25.73
C LYS A 671 23.56 -16.81 25.32
N ASN A 672 23.14 -17.21 24.12
CA ASN A 672 23.32 -18.56 23.59
C ASN A 672 24.56 -18.63 22.69
N ILE A 673 25.72 -18.26 23.23
CA ILE A 673 26.98 -18.22 22.48
C ILE A 673 27.25 -19.59 21.81
N GLY A 674 27.43 -19.57 20.50
CA GLY A 674 27.71 -20.77 19.70
C GLY A 674 26.48 -21.56 19.27
N SER A 675 25.26 -21.15 19.66
CA SER A 675 24.01 -21.69 19.12
C SER A 675 23.57 -20.91 17.87
N LEU A 676 22.89 -21.59 16.94
CA LEU A 676 22.27 -20.92 15.80
C LEU A 676 21.01 -20.13 16.25
N PRO A 677 20.59 -19.11 15.49
CA PRO A 677 19.34 -18.41 15.77
C PRO A 677 18.15 -19.34 15.87
N GLY A 678 17.37 -19.20 16.94
CA GLY A 678 16.26 -20.10 17.27
C GLY A 678 16.66 -21.28 18.17
N GLU A 679 17.96 -21.52 18.38
CA GLU A 679 18.49 -22.56 19.27
C GLU A 679 19.05 -21.99 20.59
N GLY A 680 19.49 -22.88 21.48
CA GLY A 680 20.08 -22.54 22.76
C GLY A 680 19.07 -22.38 23.91
N PRO A 681 19.53 -22.53 25.17
CA PRO A 681 18.67 -22.66 26.34
C PRO A 681 18.08 -21.35 26.85
N PHE A 682 18.74 -20.20 26.62
CA PHE A 682 18.24 -18.90 27.06
C PHE A 682 17.09 -18.43 26.16
N VAL A 683 16.04 -17.92 26.77
CA VAL A 683 14.86 -17.39 26.06
C VAL A 683 14.63 -15.93 26.44
N ALA A 684 14.61 -15.03 25.45
CA ALA A 684 14.27 -13.63 25.66
C ALA A 684 13.04 -13.26 24.84
N ALA A 685 11.99 -12.79 25.51
CA ALA A 685 10.76 -12.34 24.88
C ALA A 685 10.53 -10.84 25.13
N PHE A 686 10.16 -10.14 24.07
CA PHE A 686 9.70 -8.77 24.12
C PHE A 686 8.21 -8.75 23.82
N ALA A 687 7.41 -8.65 24.87
CA ALA A 687 5.96 -8.66 24.82
C ALA A 687 5.37 -7.27 24.54
N SER A 688 4.21 -7.27 23.88
CA SER A 688 3.45 -6.06 23.63
C SER A 688 2.88 -5.48 24.92
N SER A 689 2.81 -4.15 24.99
CA SER A 689 2.18 -3.41 26.09
C SER A 689 1.00 -2.57 25.56
N ASN A 690 0.77 -1.38 26.10
CA ASN A 690 -0.23 -0.40 25.63
C ASN A 690 0.26 0.36 24.38
N LEU A 691 0.50 -0.36 23.28
CA LEU A 691 1.12 0.16 22.05
C LEU A 691 0.16 0.86 21.09
N GLY A 692 -1.13 1.00 21.41
CA GLY A 692 -2.22 1.36 20.47
C GLY A 692 -1.98 2.62 19.62
N ASP A 693 -1.37 3.66 20.16
CA ASP A 693 -1.06 4.90 19.47
C ASP A 693 0.45 5.16 19.35
N VAL A 694 1.27 4.10 19.47
CA VAL A 694 2.73 4.22 19.54
C VAL A 694 3.40 3.58 18.32
N SER A 695 4.04 4.41 17.50
CA SER A 695 4.74 4.01 16.26
C SER A 695 6.26 3.96 16.45
N PRO A 696 6.97 3.01 15.79
CA PRO A 696 8.44 2.97 15.74
C PRO A 696 9.03 3.92 14.69
N ASN A 697 8.20 4.56 13.86
CA ASN A 697 8.65 5.36 12.73
C ASN A 697 9.00 6.78 13.18
N THR A 698 10.15 6.90 13.84
CA THR A 698 10.52 8.08 14.66
C THR A 698 10.88 9.34 13.89
N ARG A 699 11.07 9.29 12.56
CA ARG A 699 11.22 10.52 11.74
C ARG A 699 9.90 11.27 11.57
N GLY A 700 8.77 10.65 11.93
CA GLY A 700 7.46 11.28 11.92
C GLY A 700 6.80 11.31 10.54
N PRO A 701 5.51 11.73 10.50
CA PRO A 701 4.69 11.65 9.29
C PRO A 701 4.98 12.80 8.31
N VAL A 702 5.31 12.42 7.08
CA VAL A 702 5.54 13.34 5.95
C VAL A 702 4.75 12.91 4.72
N CYS A 703 4.50 13.87 3.83
CA CYS A 703 3.91 13.65 2.53
C CYS A 703 4.97 13.11 1.57
N VAL A 704 4.92 11.82 1.25
CA VAL A 704 5.98 11.13 0.49
C VAL A 704 6.22 11.69 -0.92
N ASN A 705 5.27 12.45 -1.47
CA ASN A 705 5.38 13.14 -2.76
C ASN A 705 6.00 14.54 -2.69
N THR A 706 5.85 15.26 -1.58
CA THR A 706 6.28 16.66 -1.47
C THR A 706 7.36 16.89 -0.42
N GLY A 707 7.54 15.95 0.52
CA GLY A 707 8.42 16.10 1.69
C GLY A 707 7.84 16.96 2.82
N GLU A 708 6.66 17.57 2.61
CA GLU A 708 6.01 18.44 3.59
C GLU A 708 5.45 17.64 4.80
N PRO A 709 5.35 18.24 5.99
CA PRO A 709 4.68 17.61 7.12
C PRO A 709 3.21 17.29 6.80
N CYS A 710 2.72 16.14 7.30
CA CYS A 710 1.30 15.83 7.18
C CYS A 710 0.41 16.76 8.00
N ASP A 711 -0.87 16.85 7.62
CA ASP A 711 -1.87 17.50 8.47
C ASP A 711 -1.96 16.84 9.85
N PHE A 712 -1.87 17.66 10.90
CA PHE A 712 -1.78 17.22 12.28
C PHE A 712 -3.06 16.54 12.80
N VAL A 713 -4.23 16.97 12.30
CA VAL A 713 -5.54 16.51 12.80
C VAL A 713 -6.00 15.26 12.08
N ASN A 714 -5.86 15.24 10.76
CA ASN A 714 -6.44 14.23 9.87
C ASN A 714 -5.42 13.23 9.32
N SER A 715 -4.12 13.51 9.48
CA SER A 715 -3.01 12.73 8.91
C SER A 715 -3.17 12.52 7.40
N SER A 716 -3.30 13.63 6.69
CA SER A 716 -3.49 13.66 5.24
C SER A 716 -2.59 14.69 4.57
N CYS A 717 -2.32 14.48 3.29
CA CYS A 717 -1.56 15.39 2.46
C CYS A 717 -2.47 16.18 1.50
N PRO A 718 -2.17 17.46 1.21
CA PRO A 718 -2.93 18.27 0.25
C PRO A 718 -3.02 17.62 -1.13
N ILE A 719 -1.96 16.93 -1.55
CA ILE A 719 -1.89 16.18 -2.79
C ILE A 719 -1.79 14.70 -2.44
N GLY A 720 -2.82 13.93 -2.82
CA GLY A 720 -2.87 12.47 -2.64
C GLY A 720 -3.46 11.97 -1.31
N GLY A 721 -3.94 12.85 -0.44
CA GLY A 721 -4.77 12.50 0.71
C GLY A 721 -4.05 11.72 1.81
N ALA A 722 -4.79 10.89 2.55
CA ALA A 722 -4.26 10.10 3.67
C ALA A 722 -3.19 9.08 3.25
N ARG A 723 -3.32 8.50 2.05
CA ARG A 723 -2.38 7.50 1.52
C ARG A 723 -0.95 8.02 1.38
N MET A 724 -0.78 9.32 1.09
CA MET A 724 0.54 9.91 0.91
C MET A 724 1.18 10.35 2.24
N CYS A 725 0.43 10.33 3.34
CA CYS A 725 0.94 10.66 4.66
C CYS A 725 1.53 9.41 5.32
N VAL A 726 2.85 9.32 5.37
CA VAL A 726 3.55 8.15 5.90
C VAL A 726 4.61 8.57 6.90
N ALA A 727 4.70 7.87 8.03
CA ALA A 727 5.79 8.03 8.98
C ALA A 727 6.99 7.17 8.57
N LEU A 728 8.18 7.76 8.62
CA LEU A 728 9.42 7.08 8.22
C LEU A 728 10.21 6.60 9.46
N GLY A 729 10.81 5.42 9.33
CA GLY A 729 11.75 4.88 10.31
C GLY A 729 13.09 5.62 10.31
N PRO A 730 13.94 5.37 11.33
CA PRO A 730 15.22 6.05 11.48
C PRO A 730 16.31 5.58 10.50
N GLY A 731 16.14 4.44 9.81
CA GLY A 731 17.10 3.90 8.84
C GLY A 731 16.92 4.43 7.42
N ASN A 732 17.79 4.01 6.50
CA ASN A 732 17.69 4.30 5.07
C ASN A 732 16.62 3.44 4.40
N ASP A 733 16.39 2.23 4.92
CA ASP A 733 15.31 1.35 4.51
C ASP A 733 14.54 0.78 5.72
N MET A 734 13.56 -0.09 5.44
CA MET A 734 12.74 -0.71 6.49
C MET A 734 13.52 -1.74 7.32
N PHE A 735 14.51 -2.43 6.75
CA PHE A 735 15.31 -3.43 7.46
C PHE A 735 16.24 -2.74 8.46
N GLU A 736 16.93 -1.70 8.02
CA GLU A 736 17.78 -0.87 8.86
C GLU A 736 16.94 -0.14 9.93
N SER A 737 15.76 0.37 9.58
CA SER A 737 14.83 0.95 10.56
C SER A 737 14.42 -0.07 11.62
N THR A 738 14.09 -1.30 11.21
CA THR A 738 13.75 -2.39 12.14
C THR A 738 14.92 -2.76 13.02
N MET A 739 16.13 -2.82 12.45
CA MET A 739 17.38 -3.10 13.15
C MET A 739 17.68 -2.03 14.21
N ILE A 740 17.64 -0.74 13.84
CA ILE A 740 17.93 0.38 14.75
C ILE A 740 16.95 0.40 15.93
N ILE A 741 15.65 0.27 15.65
CA ILE A 741 14.63 0.29 16.71
C ILE A 741 14.78 -0.94 17.61
N GLY A 742 14.95 -2.13 17.04
CA GLY A 742 15.14 -3.35 17.82
C GLY A 742 16.43 -3.36 18.64
N ASP A 743 17.55 -2.83 18.11
CA ASP A 743 18.81 -2.69 18.83
C ASP A 743 18.70 -1.72 20.01
N ASN A 744 18.02 -0.58 19.85
CA ASN A 744 17.77 0.35 20.97
C ASN A 744 16.97 -0.33 22.09
N ILE A 745 15.93 -1.10 21.73
CA ILE A 745 15.09 -1.85 22.66
C ILE A 745 15.93 -2.93 23.37
N TYR A 746 16.73 -3.69 22.63
CA TYR A 746 17.64 -4.70 23.17
C TYR A 746 18.67 -4.09 24.13
N LYS A 747 19.34 -3.00 23.74
CA LYS A 747 20.35 -2.32 24.58
C LYS A 747 19.74 -1.87 25.91
N LYS A 748 18.52 -1.33 25.89
CA LYS A 748 17.85 -0.93 27.13
C LYS A 748 17.48 -2.13 27.99
N ALA A 749 16.92 -3.18 27.39
CA ALA A 749 16.58 -4.39 28.12
C ALA A 749 17.81 -5.06 28.72
N LYS A 750 18.93 -5.10 27.99
CA LYS A 750 20.22 -5.61 28.47
C LYS A 750 20.74 -4.82 29.67
N GLU A 751 20.67 -3.48 29.60
CA GLU A 751 21.03 -2.60 30.72
C GLU A 751 20.19 -2.93 31.96
N LEU A 752 18.87 -3.03 31.80
CA LEU A 752 17.93 -3.32 32.88
C LEU A 752 18.12 -4.73 33.45
N TYR A 753 18.30 -5.74 32.59
CA TYR A 753 18.57 -7.12 32.97
C TYR A 753 19.86 -7.24 33.79
N GLY A 754 20.92 -6.55 33.36
CA GLY A 754 22.21 -6.54 34.07
C GLY A 754 22.15 -5.86 35.44
N ARG A 755 21.25 -4.87 35.61
CA ARG A 755 21.08 -4.08 36.84
C ARG A 755 19.91 -4.53 37.72
N ALA A 756 19.17 -5.57 37.34
CA ALA A 756 18.00 -6.03 38.09
C ALA A 756 18.42 -6.60 39.45
N GLN A 757 18.01 -5.92 40.53
CA GLN A 757 18.30 -6.29 41.92
C GLN A 757 17.04 -6.48 42.77
N GLN A 758 15.90 -5.94 42.34
CA GLN A 758 14.64 -6.10 43.06
C GLN A 758 14.11 -7.51 42.82
N GLU A 759 14.27 -8.40 43.79
CA GLU A 759 13.69 -9.74 43.72
C GLU A 759 12.16 -9.67 43.85
N VAL A 760 11.48 -10.40 42.97
CA VAL A 760 10.04 -10.63 43.05
C VAL A 760 9.81 -11.78 44.01
N GLN A 761 8.97 -11.57 45.01
CA GLN A 761 8.59 -12.55 46.02
C GLN A 761 7.06 -12.51 46.21
N GLY A 762 6.47 -13.60 46.69
CA GLY A 762 5.05 -13.69 46.99
C GLY A 762 4.38 -14.90 46.35
N VAL A 763 3.06 -15.00 46.57
CA VAL A 763 2.22 -16.10 46.09
C VAL A 763 1.63 -15.74 44.72
N ILE A 764 1.51 -16.74 43.85
CA ILE A 764 0.91 -16.58 42.53
C ILE A 764 -0.61 -16.55 42.65
N HIS A 765 -1.24 -15.61 41.95
CA HIS A 765 -2.70 -15.61 41.76
C HIS A 765 -3.02 -15.47 40.29
N ALA A 766 -4.13 -16.08 39.90
CA ALA A 766 -4.64 -16.05 38.54
C ALA A 766 -6.16 -15.88 38.64
N ALA A 767 -6.70 -14.91 37.90
CA ALA A 767 -8.13 -14.67 37.81
C ALA A 767 -8.51 -14.45 36.34
N HIS A 768 -9.57 -15.09 35.91
CA HIS A 768 -10.09 -15.02 34.54
C HIS A 768 -11.60 -14.96 34.56
N GLN A 769 -12.16 -14.27 33.58
CA GLN A 769 -13.57 -14.25 33.32
C GLN A 769 -13.82 -14.05 31.82
N TRP A 770 -14.83 -14.74 31.28
CA TRP A 770 -15.41 -14.36 30.00
C TRP A 770 -16.47 -13.29 30.19
N VAL A 771 -16.42 -12.24 29.39
CA VAL A 771 -17.32 -11.10 29.51
C VAL A 771 -18.00 -10.86 28.18
N ASN A 772 -19.33 -10.74 28.21
CA ASN A 772 -20.06 -10.21 27.06
C ASN A 772 -19.88 -8.69 27.01
N MET A 773 -18.96 -8.23 26.17
CA MET A 773 -18.59 -6.82 26.04
C MET A 773 -19.65 -5.98 25.33
N THR A 774 -20.71 -6.58 24.79
CA THR A 774 -21.79 -5.84 24.11
C THR A 774 -22.78 -5.15 25.06
N ASN A 775 -22.74 -5.49 26.35
CA ASN A 775 -23.76 -5.07 27.33
C ASN A 775 -23.23 -4.91 28.76
N VAL A 776 -22.00 -4.42 28.92
CA VAL A 776 -21.43 -4.16 30.24
C VAL A 776 -21.98 -2.84 30.76
N VAL A 777 -22.61 -2.86 31.94
CA VAL A 777 -23.07 -1.65 32.63
C VAL A 777 -21.91 -1.09 33.45
N ILE A 778 -21.60 0.19 33.25
CA ILE A 778 -20.51 0.91 33.92
C ILE A 778 -21.09 2.00 34.80
N ARG A 779 -20.68 2.04 36.06
CA ARG A 779 -21.02 3.14 36.97
C ARG A 779 -19.95 4.23 36.90
N LEU A 780 -20.27 5.37 36.28
CA LEU A 780 -19.34 6.51 36.21
C LEU A 780 -19.32 7.31 37.52
N ASN A 781 -20.47 7.44 38.16
CA ASN A 781 -20.62 7.99 39.51
C ASN A 781 -21.82 7.34 40.22
N ALA A 782 -22.11 7.75 41.47
CA ALA A 782 -23.18 7.15 42.27
C ALA A 782 -24.59 7.22 41.65
N THR A 783 -24.81 8.13 40.69
CA THR A 783 -26.12 8.43 40.11
C THR A 783 -26.20 8.19 38.60
N HIS A 784 -25.08 7.90 37.93
CA HIS A 784 -25.01 7.84 36.47
C HIS A 784 -24.36 6.54 36.01
N GLU A 785 -25.16 5.72 35.33
CA GLU A 785 -24.76 4.47 34.70
C GLU A 785 -24.76 4.64 33.18
N VAL A 786 -23.74 4.08 32.54
CA VAL A 786 -23.61 3.99 31.08
C VAL A 786 -23.41 2.53 30.69
N LYS A 787 -23.41 2.25 29.38
CA LYS A 787 -23.29 0.88 28.85
C LYS A 787 -22.29 0.82 27.71
N THR A 788 -21.65 -0.33 27.51
CA THR A 788 -20.98 -0.63 26.24
C THR A 788 -21.98 -0.92 25.12
N CYS A 789 -21.48 -0.90 23.90
CA CYS A 789 -22.24 -1.09 22.66
C CYS A 789 -21.91 -2.43 22.00
N LYS A 790 -22.78 -2.88 21.10
CA LYS A 790 -22.43 -3.92 20.11
C LYS A 790 -21.25 -3.47 19.26
N PRO A 791 -20.37 -4.38 18.79
CA PRO A 791 -19.14 -3.96 18.12
C PRO A 791 -19.42 -3.21 16.82
N ALA A 792 -18.81 -2.03 16.63
CA ALA A 792 -18.87 -1.28 15.38
C ALA A 792 -17.57 -0.52 15.06
N LEU A 793 -17.22 -0.46 13.77
CA LEU A 793 -16.07 0.28 13.25
C LEU A 793 -16.52 1.60 12.64
N GLY A 794 -15.78 2.68 12.91
CA GLY A 794 -16.06 4.01 12.37
C GLY A 794 -15.46 4.25 10.99
N HIS A 795 -15.81 5.36 10.32
CA HIS A 795 -15.24 5.74 9.02
C HIS A 795 -13.71 5.76 9.02
N SER A 796 -13.09 6.36 10.04
CA SER A 796 -11.63 6.47 10.13
C SER A 796 -10.90 5.13 10.33
N PHE A 797 -11.61 4.01 10.55
CA PHE A 797 -10.99 2.68 10.43
C PHE A 797 -10.44 2.45 9.01
N ALA A 798 -11.18 2.88 7.99
CA ALA A 798 -10.77 2.72 6.59
C ALA A 798 -9.68 3.72 6.14
N ALA A 799 -9.32 4.69 6.98
CA ALA A 799 -8.24 5.65 6.71
C ALA A 799 -6.85 5.06 6.95
N GLY A 800 -6.74 3.97 7.71
CA GLY A 800 -5.46 3.45 8.19
C GLY A 800 -4.76 4.45 9.12
N THR A 801 -3.45 4.33 9.24
CA THR A 801 -2.61 5.21 10.06
C THR A 801 -1.41 5.74 9.25
N ILE A 802 -0.57 6.55 9.88
CA ILE A 802 0.71 6.99 9.28
C ILE A 802 1.70 5.82 9.08
N ASP A 803 1.50 4.68 9.75
CA ASP A 803 2.31 3.47 9.57
C ASP A 803 1.84 2.62 8.37
N GLY A 804 0.64 2.88 7.86
CA GLY A 804 0.01 2.19 6.74
C GLY A 804 -1.34 2.81 6.44
N GLY A 805 -1.40 3.64 5.38
CA GLY A 805 -2.59 4.39 4.99
C GLY A 805 -3.63 3.54 4.25
N GLY A 806 -4.90 3.96 4.34
CA GLY A 806 -6.01 3.31 3.67
C GLY A 806 -6.17 3.71 2.20
N ASP A 807 -6.63 2.78 1.35
CA ASP A 807 -6.75 2.97 -0.10
C ASP A 807 -8.03 3.67 -0.57
N LEU A 808 -9.02 3.84 0.32
CA LEU A 808 -10.35 4.37 -0.03
C LEU A 808 -10.50 5.88 0.26
N ASN A 809 -9.39 6.59 0.41
CA ASN A 809 -9.31 8.04 0.64
C ASN A 809 -10.14 8.56 1.84
N PHE A 810 -10.40 7.69 2.83
CA PHE A 810 -10.89 8.11 4.13
C PHE A 810 -9.79 8.86 4.88
N THR A 811 -10.17 9.86 5.67
CA THR A 811 -9.27 10.57 6.58
C THR A 811 -9.51 10.15 8.02
N GLN A 812 -8.49 10.32 8.86
CA GLN A 812 -8.67 10.18 10.30
C GLN A 812 -9.43 11.39 10.86
N GLY A 813 -10.12 11.23 11.99
CA GLY A 813 -10.80 12.33 12.67
C GLY A 813 -12.26 12.54 12.24
N ALA A 814 -12.86 11.59 11.53
CA ALA A 814 -14.23 11.74 11.03
C ALA A 814 -15.26 11.51 12.16
N VAL A 815 -15.98 12.57 12.53
CA VAL A 815 -17.09 12.55 13.51
C VAL A 815 -18.47 12.61 12.84
N GLU A 816 -18.52 12.89 11.54
CA GLU A 816 -19.74 12.87 10.73
C GLU A 816 -19.60 11.79 9.64
N GLY A 817 -20.72 11.15 9.30
CA GLY A 817 -20.77 10.15 8.23
C GLY A 817 -20.73 10.81 6.85
N ASP A 818 -20.21 10.07 5.87
CA ASP A 818 -20.29 10.47 4.47
C ASP A 818 -21.56 9.84 3.84
N PRO A 819 -22.50 10.62 3.29
CA PRO A 819 -23.76 10.08 2.76
C PRO A 819 -23.57 9.03 1.65
N PHE A 820 -22.46 9.11 0.89
CA PHE A 820 -22.16 8.13 -0.14
C PHE A 820 -21.72 6.80 0.47
N TRP A 821 -20.80 6.80 1.44
CA TRP A 821 -20.39 5.58 2.14
C TRP A 821 -21.48 5.00 3.04
N ASP A 822 -22.28 5.85 3.69
CA ASP A 822 -23.46 5.44 4.45
C ASP A 822 -24.48 4.74 3.55
N GLY A 823 -24.74 5.27 2.35
CA GLY A 823 -25.63 4.63 1.37
C GLY A 823 -25.11 3.28 0.86
N ILE A 824 -23.80 3.16 0.62
CA ILE A 824 -23.17 1.88 0.24
C ILE A 824 -23.30 0.85 1.37
N ARG A 825 -22.97 1.24 2.60
CA ARG A 825 -23.13 0.38 3.79
C ARG A 825 -24.57 -0.10 3.91
N ASP A 826 -25.53 0.81 3.89
CA ASP A 826 -26.95 0.50 4.07
C ASP A 826 -27.48 -0.45 2.99
N THR A 827 -26.97 -0.33 1.76
CA THR A 827 -27.33 -1.19 0.63
C THR A 827 -26.68 -2.58 0.71
N LEU A 828 -25.40 -2.67 1.11
CA LEU A 828 -24.63 -3.92 1.07
C LEU A 828 -24.80 -4.78 2.32
N VAL A 829 -24.80 -4.15 3.50
CA VAL A 829 -24.75 -4.84 4.80
C VAL A 829 -25.87 -4.43 5.76
N GLY A 830 -26.73 -3.52 5.34
CA GLY A 830 -27.88 -3.04 6.11
C GLY A 830 -27.55 -1.83 7.00
N PRO A 831 -28.54 -0.97 7.29
CA PRO A 831 -28.35 0.20 8.14
C PRO A 831 -28.13 -0.19 9.60
N PRO A 832 -27.18 0.45 10.32
CA PRO A 832 -27.04 0.27 11.76
C PRO A 832 -28.31 0.69 12.49
N SER A 833 -28.68 -0.04 13.55
CA SER A 833 -29.85 0.32 14.36
C SER A 833 -29.66 1.68 15.04
N ASN A 834 -30.78 2.35 15.36
CA ASN A 834 -30.74 3.63 16.08
C ASN A 834 -30.05 3.48 17.45
N GLU A 835 -30.30 2.37 18.17
CA GLU A 835 -29.62 2.07 19.44
C GLU A 835 -28.10 2.00 19.25
N THR A 836 -27.63 1.31 18.21
CA THR A 836 -26.18 1.20 17.93
C THR A 836 -25.59 2.55 17.54
N LYS A 837 -26.28 3.35 16.71
CA LYS A 837 -25.83 4.71 16.35
C LYS A 837 -25.73 5.63 17.57
N ASP A 838 -26.76 5.65 18.41
CA ASP A 838 -26.81 6.49 19.60
C ASP A 838 -25.74 6.07 20.63
N CYS A 839 -25.57 4.76 20.84
CA CYS A 839 -24.56 4.22 21.75
C CYS A 839 -23.13 4.55 21.29
N HIS A 840 -22.88 4.55 19.98
CA HIS A 840 -21.56 4.81 19.41
C HIS A 840 -21.20 6.28 19.25
N SER A 841 -22.14 7.20 19.40
CA SER A 841 -21.90 8.64 19.21
C SER A 841 -20.63 9.11 19.96
N PRO A 842 -19.76 9.92 19.32
CA PRO A 842 -19.87 10.56 18.00
C PRO A 842 -19.32 9.73 16.83
N LYS A 843 -19.07 8.42 16.97
CA LYS A 843 -18.50 7.59 15.89
C LYS A 843 -19.48 7.46 14.72
N PRO A 844 -19.11 7.89 13.50
CA PRO A 844 -19.89 7.58 12.31
C PRO A 844 -19.60 6.15 11.88
N ILE A 845 -20.55 5.24 12.08
CA ILE A 845 -20.38 3.80 11.88
C ILE A 845 -20.18 3.48 10.39
N LEU A 846 -19.05 2.89 10.01
CA LEU A 846 -18.84 2.31 8.69
C LEU A 846 -19.32 0.86 8.62
N PHE A 847 -19.06 0.07 9.66
CA PHE A 847 -19.50 -1.32 9.76
C PHE A 847 -20.13 -1.61 11.13
N SER A 848 -21.41 -1.97 11.16
CA SER A 848 -22.13 -2.40 12.37
C SER A 848 -21.87 -3.88 12.66
N THR A 849 -20.62 -4.22 12.93
CA THR A 849 -20.15 -5.62 12.96
C THR A 849 -20.86 -6.53 13.97
N GLY A 850 -21.42 -5.98 15.05
CA GLY A 850 -22.23 -6.72 16.04
C GLY A 850 -23.67 -6.99 15.61
N GLU A 851 -24.09 -6.40 14.50
CA GLU A 851 -25.38 -6.66 13.84
C GLU A 851 -25.18 -7.48 12.55
N MET A 852 -23.91 -7.72 12.15
CA MET A 852 -23.52 -8.47 10.96
C MET A 852 -23.11 -9.90 11.33
N THR A 853 -23.99 -10.85 11.03
CA THR A 853 -23.83 -12.27 11.43
C THR A 853 -23.69 -13.25 10.27
N VAL A 854 -23.73 -12.77 9.03
CA VAL A 854 -23.63 -13.60 7.81
C VAL A 854 -22.26 -13.37 7.13
N PRO A 855 -21.54 -14.42 6.69
CA PRO A 855 -21.85 -15.85 6.89
C PRO A 855 -21.64 -16.33 8.34
N LEU A 856 -20.81 -15.61 9.09
CA LEU A 856 -20.52 -15.82 10.52
C LEU A 856 -20.47 -14.45 11.21
N PRO A 857 -20.53 -14.38 12.56
CA PRO A 857 -20.31 -13.14 13.30
C PRO A 857 -19.02 -12.42 12.86
N TRP A 858 -19.12 -11.11 12.63
CA TRP A 858 -17.99 -10.32 12.12
C TRP A 858 -17.00 -9.93 13.20
N HIS A 859 -17.47 -9.75 14.44
CA HIS A 859 -16.66 -9.46 15.62
C HIS A 859 -17.07 -10.30 16.82
N PRO A 860 -16.16 -10.46 17.81
CA PRO A 860 -16.48 -11.14 19.06
C PRO A 860 -17.39 -10.31 19.96
N ASP A 861 -18.38 -10.98 20.55
CA ASP A 861 -19.17 -10.43 21.66
C ASP A 861 -18.56 -10.81 23.02
N ILE A 862 -18.01 -12.03 23.10
CA ILE A 862 -17.42 -12.61 24.31
C ILE A 862 -15.90 -12.40 24.29
N VAL A 863 -15.37 -11.79 25.34
CA VAL A 863 -13.97 -11.38 25.47
C VAL A 863 -13.39 -11.95 26.76
N ASP A 864 -12.15 -12.44 26.70
CA ASP A 864 -11.38 -12.85 27.86
C ASP A 864 -10.84 -11.62 28.60
N VAL A 865 -11.15 -11.49 29.90
CA VAL A 865 -10.42 -10.61 30.82
C VAL A 865 -9.68 -11.48 31.82
N GLN A 866 -8.37 -11.27 31.94
CA GLN A 866 -7.50 -12.13 32.73
C GLN A 866 -6.42 -11.30 33.41
N MET A 867 -6.13 -11.65 34.65
CA MET A 867 -5.02 -11.08 35.40
C MET A 867 -4.25 -12.20 36.09
N ILE A 868 -2.93 -12.16 35.92
CA ILE A 868 -1.99 -13.02 36.61
C ILE A 868 -1.12 -12.12 37.49
N THR A 869 -0.87 -12.56 38.72
CA THR A 869 0.09 -11.95 39.62
C THR A 869 1.24 -12.93 39.81
N ILE A 870 2.41 -12.54 39.31
CA ILE A 870 3.73 -13.09 39.65
C ILE A 870 4.44 -11.97 40.39
N GLY A 871 3.88 -11.59 41.54
CA GLY A 871 3.86 -10.16 41.85
C GLY A 871 3.09 -9.36 40.78
N THR A 872 2.79 -8.13 41.11
CA THR A 872 1.72 -7.36 40.48
C THR A 872 2.09 -6.90 39.06
N MET A 873 1.15 -6.71 38.09
CA MET A 873 1.33 -6.00 36.78
C MET A 873 -0.02 -5.63 35.93
N SER A 874 -0.36 -4.38 35.42
CA SER A 874 -1.37 -3.80 34.39
C SER A 874 -1.07 -2.32 33.79
N GLY A 875 -1.99 -1.42 33.26
CA GLY A 875 -1.72 -0.22 32.31
C GLY A 875 -2.20 1.23 32.51
N ARG A 876 -1.42 2.34 32.38
CA ARG A 876 -1.72 3.75 32.87
C ARG A 876 -3.00 3.97 33.71
N ARG A 877 -4.20 4.19 33.13
CA ARG A 877 -5.47 4.30 33.90
C ARG A 877 -5.87 2.97 34.56
N ILE A 878 -5.77 1.87 33.83
CA ILE A 878 -5.88 0.50 34.38
C ILE A 878 -4.75 0.23 35.39
N ARG A 879 -3.52 0.76 35.21
CA ARG A 879 -2.34 0.63 36.11
C ARG A 879 -2.72 1.18 37.45
N GLU A 880 -3.08 2.45 37.43
CA GLU A 880 -3.42 3.23 38.60
C GLU A 880 -4.62 2.61 39.31
N ALA A 881 -5.70 2.28 38.58
CA ALA A 881 -6.91 1.73 39.18
C ALA A 881 -6.71 0.34 39.79
N VAL A 882 -6.00 -0.56 39.10
CA VAL A 882 -5.68 -1.90 39.60
C VAL A 882 -4.69 -1.81 40.77
N LYS A 883 -3.67 -0.95 40.66
CA LYS A 883 -2.71 -0.71 41.74
C LYS A 883 -3.42 -0.26 43.01
N GLN A 884 -4.26 0.76 42.89
CA GLN A 884 -5.05 1.27 44.01
C GLN A 884 -5.92 0.18 44.62
N GLU A 885 -6.61 -0.63 43.80
CA GLU A 885 -7.46 -1.71 44.32
C GLU A 885 -6.65 -2.82 45.04
N LEU A 886 -5.49 -3.21 44.51
CA LEU A 886 -4.62 -4.23 45.12
C LEU A 886 -3.97 -3.74 46.42
N GLU A 887 -3.63 -2.45 46.50
CA GLU A 887 -3.04 -1.84 47.70
C GLU A 887 -4.12 -1.46 48.75
N THR A 888 -5.39 -1.42 48.34
CA THR A 888 -6.52 -1.19 49.25
C THR A 888 -6.63 -2.36 50.23
N GLN A 889 -6.80 -2.05 51.53
CA GLN A 889 -6.79 -3.01 52.65
C GLN A 889 -5.43 -3.67 52.96
N GLY A 890 -4.34 -3.27 52.31
CA GLY A 890 -2.99 -3.75 52.61
C GLY A 890 -2.70 -5.20 52.17
N ALA A 891 -3.50 -5.75 51.25
CA ALA A 891 -3.30 -7.09 50.70
C ALA A 891 -1.97 -7.21 49.92
N PHE A 892 -1.59 -6.14 49.22
CA PHE A 892 -0.30 -6.01 48.53
C PHE A 892 0.37 -4.67 48.89
N ALA A 893 1.70 -4.62 48.83
CA ALA A 893 2.48 -3.41 49.06
C ALA A 893 3.52 -3.21 47.93
N ASN A 894 3.69 -1.96 47.48
CA ASN A 894 4.61 -1.58 46.39
C ASN A 894 4.36 -2.34 45.08
N THR A 895 3.08 -2.41 44.74
CA THR A 895 2.57 -3.08 43.55
C THR A 895 3.04 -2.36 42.28
N GLU A 896 3.84 -3.04 41.46
CA GLU A 896 4.17 -2.62 40.09
C GLU A 896 3.09 -3.13 39.13
N VAL A 897 2.73 -2.38 38.08
CA VAL A 897 1.58 -2.71 37.23
C VAL A 897 2.07 -2.69 35.71
N VAL A 898 2.20 -3.79 34.90
CA VAL A 898 2.42 -3.91 33.40
C VAL A 898 1.19 -4.42 32.61
N ILE A 899 0.86 -3.79 31.47
CA ILE A 899 -0.05 -4.37 30.46
C ILE A 899 0.67 -5.37 29.59
N ALA A 900 0.06 -6.54 29.44
CA ALA A 900 0.29 -7.39 28.29
C ALA A 900 -0.79 -7.10 27.24
N GLY A 901 -0.39 -6.51 26.12
CA GLY A 901 -1.26 -6.24 24.99
C GLY A 901 -1.59 -7.51 24.22
N LEU A 902 -2.61 -7.43 23.35
CA LEU A 902 -2.92 -8.45 22.35
C LEU A 902 -3.05 -9.88 22.93
N CYS A 903 -3.61 -9.95 24.13
CA CYS A 903 -3.74 -11.20 24.86
C CYS A 903 -5.06 -11.89 24.56
N ASN A 904 -5.01 -13.21 24.38
CA ASN A 904 -6.13 -14.15 24.35
C ASN A 904 -7.13 -14.00 23.20
N ILE A 905 -7.54 -12.77 22.89
CA ILE A 905 -8.48 -12.39 21.85
C ILE A 905 -8.12 -11.01 21.32
N TYR A 906 -8.35 -10.81 20.02
CA TYR A 906 -8.20 -9.50 19.41
C TYR A 906 -9.55 -8.79 19.26
N THR A 907 -9.65 -7.60 19.87
CA THR A 907 -10.84 -6.73 19.82
C THR A 907 -10.48 -5.32 19.34
N HIS A 908 -9.52 -5.20 18.42
CA HIS A 908 -9.01 -3.91 17.93
C HIS A 908 -8.41 -3.04 19.04
N TYR A 909 -8.80 -1.77 19.09
CA TYR A 909 -8.18 -0.72 19.90
C TYR A 909 -9.06 -0.37 21.08
N ILE A 910 -8.45 0.21 22.10
CA ILE A 910 -9.13 0.77 23.26
C ILE A 910 -8.56 2.17 23.45
N THR A 911 -9.42 3.18 23.32
CA THR A 911 -9.08 4.60 23.55
C THR A 911 -9.71 5.11 24.84
N THR A 912 -9.17 6.21 25.39
CA THR A 912 -9.88 6.93 26.44
C THR A 912 -11.21 7.50 25.91
N TYR A 913 -12.13 7.84 26.81
CA TYR A 913 -13.38 8.49 26.40
C TYR A 913 -13.08 9.77 25.60
N GLU A 914 -12.07 10.52 26.03
CA GLU A 914 -11.63 11.75 25.40
C GLU A 914 -11.01 11.53 24.02
N GLU A 915 -10.08 10.58 23.90
CA GLU A 915 -9.48 10.20 22.60
C GLU A 915 -10.54 9.68 21.61
N TYR A 916 -11.53 8.93 22.12
CA TYR A 916 -12.65 8.43 21.32
C TYR A 916 -13.45 9.56 20.67
N GLN A 917 -13.63 10.69 21.35
CA GLN A 917 -14.40 11.82 20.78
C GLN A 917 -13.77 12.38 19.50
N VAL A 918 -12.46 12.24 19.33
CA VAL A 918 -11.73 12.76 18.16
C VAL A 918 -11.92 11.87 16.93
N GLN A 919 -12.24 10.57 17.10
CA GLN A 919 -12.44 9.62 16.00
C GLN A 919 -11.27 9.53 15.00
N ARG A 920 -10.03 9.58 15.49
CA ARG A 920 -8.87 9.05 14.72
C ARG A 920 -8.95 7.53 14.59
N TYR A 921 -7.99 6.90 13.90
CA TYR A 921 -8.03 5.46 13.61
C TYR A 921 -8.31 4.59 14.85
N GLU A 922 -7.63 4.86 15.97
CA GLU A 922 -7.81 4.11 17.22
C GLU A 922 -9.21 4.32 17.84
N GLY A 923 -9.75 5.54 17.78
CA GLY A 923 -11.09 5.87 18.27
C GLY A 923 -12.19 5.22 17.42
N ALA A 924 -12.03 5.26 16.09
CA ALA A 924 -12.92 4.57 15.15
C ALA A 924 -12.86 3.04 15.31
N SER A 925 -11.70 2.51 15.71
CA SER A 925 -11.46 1.08 15.97
C SER A 925 -11.73 0.65 17.41
N THR A 926 -12.25 1.54 18.27
CA THR A 926 -12.68 1.19 19.63
C THR A 926 -14.10 0.59 19.57
N ILE A 927 -14.17 -0.73 19.39
CA ILE A 927 -15.38 -1.37 18.84
C ILE A 927 -16.58 -1.39 19.78
N TYR A 928 -16.42 -1.38 21.12
CA TYR A 928 -17.56 -1.43 22.06
C TYR A 928 -18.05 -0.05 22.53
N GLY A 929 -17.69 1.01 21.79
CA GLY A 929 -18.18 2.36 22.02
C GLY A 929 -17.29 3.21 22.96
N PRO A 930 -17.74 4.43 23.30
CA PRO A 930 -16.93 5.41 24.03
C PRO A 930 -16.51 4.98 25.44
N HIS A 931 -17.26 4.03 26.04
CA HIS A 931 -17.01 3.55 27.39
C HIS A 931 -16.26 2.21 27.45
N THR A 932 -15.65 1.79 26.34
CA THR A 932 -14.86 0.54 26.27
C THR A 932 -13.75 0.52 27.32
N LEU A 933 -12.97 1.60 27.45
CA LEU A 933 -11.90 1.66 28.48
C LEU A 933 -12.47 1.61 29.90
N SER A 934 -13.55 2.35 30.17
CA SER A 934 -14.18 2.35 31.50
C SER A 934 -14.72 0.97 31.88
N ALA A 935 -15.24 0.21 30.92
CA ALA A 935 -15.64 -1.18 31.12
C ALA A 935 -14.44 -2.06 31.50
N TYR A 936 -13.33 -2.00 30.74
CA TYR A 936 -12.12 -2.73 31.10
C TYR A 936 -11.58 -2.33 32.48
N VAL A 937 -11.54 -1.04 32.82
CA VAL A 937 -11.13 -0.58 34.17
C VAL A 937 -12.02 -1.21 35.24
N GLN A 938 -13.34 -1.21 35.08
CA GLN A 938 -14.27 -1.81 36.04
C GLN A 938 -14.04 -3.33 36.19
N LEU A 939 -13.88 -4.04 35.06
CA LEU A 939 -13.67 -5.50 35.04
C LEU A 939 -12.34 -5.88 35.70
N PHE A 940 -11.24 -5.21 35.34
CA PHE A 940 -9.92 -5.46 35.95
C PHE A 940 -9.88 -5.09 37.43
N ARG A 941 -10.60 -4.05 37.87
CA ARG A 941 -10.78 -3.77 39.32
C ARG A 941 -11.53 -4.89 40.01
N GLY A 942 -12.55 -5.47 39.37
CA GLY A 942 -13.28 -6.64 39.88
C GLY A 942 -12.37 -7.84 40.09
N LEU A 943 -11.53 -8.16 39.09
CA LEU A 943 -10.52 -9.22 39.20
C LEU A 943 -9.51 -8.90 40.31
N ALA A 944 -9.05 -7.65 40.40
CA ALA A 944 -8.06 -7.21 41.39
C ALA A 944 -8.59 -7.33 42.81
N ARG A 945 -9.83 -6.91 43.04
CA ARG A 945 -10.51 -7.09 44.32
C ARG A 945 -10.67 -8.56 44.68
N ALA A 946 -11.08 -9.40 43.74
CA ALA A 946 -11.23 -10.83 44.00
C ALA A 946 -9.90 -11.51 44.33
N ILE A 947 -8.79 -11.08 43.72
CA ILE A 947 -7.44 -11.55 44.11
C ILE A 947 -7.08 -11.04 45.52
N ALA A 948 -7.26 -9.75 45.79
CA ALA A 948 -6.92 -9.15 47.09
C ALA A 948 -7.73 -9.73 48.25
N GLU A 949 -8.99 -10.09 48.02
CA GLU A 949 -9.88 -10.70 49.01
C GLU A 949 -9.78 -12.25 49.06
N ASP A 950 -8.95 -12.88 48.22
CA ASP A 950 -8.87 -14.34 48.03
C ASP A 950 -10.23 -15.00 47.70
N LYS A 951 -11.03 -14.31 46.89
CA LYS A 951 -12.39 -14.72 46.45
C LYS A 951 -12.49 -14.97 44.95
N VAL A 952 -11.37 -15.32 44.31
CA VAL A 952 -11.36 -15.61 42.86
C VAL A 952 -12.35 -16.71 42.49
N GLY A 953 -12.51 -17.74 43.34
CA GLY A 953 -13.49 -18.82 43.12
C GLY A 953 -14.96 -18.39 43.19
N GLU A 954 -15.25 -17.19 43.70
CA GLU A 954 -16.59 -16.59 43.73
C GLU A 954 -16.88 -15.74 42.49
N LEU A 955 -15.88 -15.48 41.64
CA LEU A 955 -16.09 -14.74 40.39
C LEU A 955 -16.99 -15.56 39.44
N PRO A 956 -17.95 -14.91 38.77
CA PRO A 956 -18.74 -15.58 37.76
C PRO A 956 -17.84 -15.93 36.56
N VAL A 957 -17.87 -17.20 36.13
CA VAL A 957 -17.11 -17.67 34.96
C VAL A 957 -17.46 -16.87 33.69
N GLY A 958 -18.73 -16.47 33.57
CA GLY A 958 -19.24 -15.76 32.41
C GLY A 958 -19.62 -16.68 31.25
N PRO A 959 -20.11 -16.12 30.13
CA PRO A 959 -20.54 -16.88 28.97
C PRO A 959 -19.35 -17.47 28.21
N GLU A 960 -19.42 -18.76 27.88
CA GLU A 960 -18.37 -19.41 27.07
C GLU A 960 -18.36 -18.84 25.63
N PRO A 961 -17.17 -18.56 25.06
CA PRO A 961 -17.05 -18.07 23.69
C PRO A 961 -17.39 -19.16 22.65
N PRO A 962 -17.91 -18.77 21.47
CA PRO A 962 -18.22 -19.74 20.42
C PRO A 962 -16.95 -20.36 19.82
N PHE A 963 -17.02 -21.65 19.49
CA PHE A 963 -16.02 -22.36 18.69
C PHE A 963 -16.64 -22.78 17.34
N VAL A 964 -16.25 -22.13 16.25
CA VAL A 964 -16.84 -22.37 14.93
C VAL A 964 -16.16 -23.54 14.23
N ASN A 965 -16.87 -24.64 13.92
CA ASN A 965 -16.27 -25.79 13.24
C ASN A 965 -15.63 -25.45 11.88
N ASP A 966 -14.58 -26.19 11.51
CA ASP A 966 -13.79 -25.99 10.28
C ASP A 966 -14.64 -25.97 9.01
N ASP A 967 -15.72 -26.76 8.93
CA ASP A 967 -16.61 -26.86 7.77
C ASP A 967 -17.38 -25.58 7.48
N LYS A 968 -17.53 -24.70 8.47
CA LYS A 968 -18.20 -23.40 8.33
C LYS A 968 -17.23 -22.27 8.00
N LEU A 969 -15.93 -22.48 8.16
CA LEU A 969 -14.90 -21.48 7.90
C LEU A 969 -14.51 -21.49 6.42
N PHE A 970 -14.70 -20.36 5.73
CA PHE A 970 -14.34 -20.26 4.32
C PHE A 970 -12.81 -20.13 4.13
N ASN A 971 -12.32 -20.63 2.99
CA ASN A 971 -10.94 -20.45 2.54
C ASN A 971 -10.94 -20.07 1.04
N LEU A 972 -10.40 -18.90 0.72
CA LEU A 972 -10.36 -18.33 -0.63
C LEU A 972 -8.97 -18.47 -1.28
N MET A 973 -8.02 -19.14 -0.61
CA MET A 973 -6.68 -19.35 -1.14
C MET A 973 -6.72 -20.29 -2.36
N PRO A 974 -6.03 -19.93 -3.47
CA PRO A 974 -5.94 -20.82 -4.61
C PRO A 974 -5.13 -22.08 -4.26
N LEU A 975 -5.51 -23.20 -4.86
CA LEU A 975 -4.75 -24.44 -4.82
C LEU A 975 -3.39 -24.24 -5.49
N VAL A 976 -2.34 -24.82 -4.91
CA VAL A 976 -1.00 -24.79 -5.48
C VAL A 976 -0.97 -25.73 -6.70
N PRO A 977 -0.65 -25.24 -7.92
CA PRO A 977 -0.50 -26.08 -9.10
C PRO A 977 0.69 -27.04 -8.95
N VAL A 978 0.80 -28.02 -9.85
CA VAL A 978 2.01 -28.84 -9.99
C VAL A 978 3.17 -27.91 -10.36
N ASP A 979 4.26 -27.97 -9.59
CA ASP A 979 5.44 -27.15 -9.83
C ASP A 979 6.13 -27.60 -11.12
N LYS A 980 6.63 -26.64 -11.89
CA LYS A 980 7.41 -26.90 -13.09
C LYS A 980 8.81 -26.32 -12.96
N LYS A 981 9.74 -26.91 -13.69
CA LYS A 981 11.10 -26.40 -13.86
C LYS A 981 11.33 -25.92 -15.29
N PRO A 982 12.30 -25.04 -15.54
CA PRO A 982 12.79 -24.76 -16.89
C PRO A 982 13.19 -26.05 -17.64
N LEU A 983 13.21 -25.97 -18.98
CA LEU A 983 13.66 -27.09 -19.81
C LEU A 983 15.13 -27.39 -19.50
N ASN A 984 15.47 -28.68 -19.39
CA ASN A 984 16.81 -29.18 -19.10
C ASN A 984 17.42 -28.78 -17.74
N THR A 985 16.65 -28.21 -16.82
CA THR A 985 17.13 -27.97 -15.45
C THR A 985 16.54 -29.00 -14.46
N SER A 986 16.89 -28.91 -13.18
CA SER A 986 16.38 -29.68 -12.04
C SER A 986 15.99 -28.73 -10.87
N PHE A 987 15.10 -29.17 -9.98
CA PHE A 987 14.83 -28.40 -8.76
C PHE A 987 16.09 -28.41 -7.87
N GLY A 988 16.47 -27.25 -7.33
CA GLY A 988 17.73 -27.06 -6.61
C GLY A 988 18.92 -26.65 -7.51
N GLU A 989 18.75 -26.63 -8.82
CA GLU A 989 19.81 -26.17 -9.74
C GLU A 989 20.01 -24.67 -9.64
N VAL A 990 21.28 -24.23 -9.66
CA VAL A 990 21.65 -22.82 -9.58
C VAL A 990 21.47 -22.16 -10.95
N LEU A 991 20.68 -21.09 -11.00
CA LEU A 991 20.44 -20.25 -12.16
C LEU A 991 21.42 -19.07 -12.23
N GLU A 992 21.72 -18.47 -11.06
CA GLU A 992 22.67 -17.38 -10.91
C GLU A 992 23.64 -17.74 -9.79
N GLN A 993 24.91 -17.90 -10.13
CA GLN A 993 25.97 -18.30 -9.20
C GLN A 993 26.53 -17.11 -8.43
N VAL A 994 27.14 -17.43 -7.29
CA VAL A 994 27.91 -16.50 -6.46
C VAL A 994 29.23 -16.08 -7.15
N LEU A 995 29.75 -14.91 -6.79
CA LEU A 995 31.11 -14.51 -7.17
C LEU A 995 32.15 -15.31 -6.36
N PRO A 996 33.38 -15.49 -6.87
CA PRO A 996 34.42 -16.25 -6.16
C PRO A 996 34.93 -15.59 -4.86
N GLU A 997 34.80 -14.27 -4.75
CA GLU A 997 35.31 -13.49 -3.62
C GLU A 997 34.36 -12.33 -3.30
N TYR A 998 34.18 -12.09 -2.01
CA TYR A 998 33.42 -10.98 -1.44
C TYR A 998 34.20 -10.35 -0.28
N ARG A 999 33.88 -9.09 0.01
CA ARG A 999 34.32 -8.38 1.22
C ARG A 999 33.21 -8.41 2.26
N ARG A 1000 33.56 -8.18 3.53
CA ARG A 1000 32.56 -7.90 4.56
C ARG A 1000 31.68 -6.71 4.14
N GLU A 1001 30.43 -6.72 4.59
CA GLU A 1001 29.39 -5.73 4.27
C GLU A 1001 28.84 -5.79 2.83
N GLU A 1002 29.43 -6.61 1.95
CA GLU A 1002 28.84 -6.94 0.66
C GLU A 1002 27.70 -7.98 0.81
N VAL A 1003 26.90 -8.11 -0.25
CA VAL A 1003 25.77 -9.03 -0.30
C VAL A 1003 26.08 -10.16 -1.28
N VAL A 1004 26.09 -11.38 -0.77
CA VAL A 1004 26.12 -12.59 -1.59
C VAL A 1004 24.71 -12.89 -2.04
N SER A 1005 24.50 -13.13 -3.33
CA SER A 1005 23.20 -13.52 -3.87
C SER A 1005 23.36 -14.75 -4.76
N VAL A 1006 22.46 -15.72 -4.60
CA VAL A 1006 22.39 -16.94 -5.41
C VAL A 1006 20.94 -17.27 -5.70
N THR A 1007 20.65 -17.63 -6.96
CA THR A 1007 19.28 -17.95 -7.40
C THR A 1007 19.19 -19.42 -7.80
N PHE A 1008 18.21 -20.15 -7.25
CA PHE A 1008 17.93 -21.56 -7.51
C PHE A 1008 16.60 -21.75 -8.23
N VAL A 1009 16.47 -22.83 -9.01
CA VAL A 1009 15.16 -23.36 -9.43
C VAL A 1009 14.44 -23.91 -8.20
N SER A 1010 13.24 -23.42 -7.92
CA SER A 1010 12.51 -23.71 -6.68
C SER A 1010 11.09 -24.22 -6.93
N GLY A 1011 10.60 -25.08 -6.04
CA GLY A 1011 9.16 -25.33 -5.88
C GLY A 1011 8.49 -24.22 -5.07
N ASN A 1012 7.15 -24.24 -4.97
CA ASN A 1012 6.41 -23.33 -4.10
C ASN A 1012 6.60 -23.69 -2.60
N PRO A 1013 7.04 -22.77 -1.72
CA PRO A 1013 7.28 -23.06 -0.30
C PRO A 1013 6.07 -23.65 0.44
N ARG A 1014 4.84 -23.36 0.00
CA ARG A 1014 3.61 -23.97 0.55
C ARG A 1014 3.58 -25.49 0.45
N ASN A 1015 4.36 -26.08 -0.45
CA ASN A 1015 4.46 -27.52 -0.65
C ASN A 1015 5.41 -28.21 0.34
N SER A 1016 6.16 -27.44 1.14
CA SER A 1016 7.13 -28.00 2.09
C SER A 1016 6.51 -28.56 3.37
N GLY A 1017 5.18 -28.50 3.51
CA GLY A 1017 4.47 -28.99 4.68
C GLY A 1017 4.91 -28.24 5.94
N ASP A 1018 5.15 -29.00 7.01
CA ASP A 1018 5.69 -28.48 8.26
C ASP A 1018 7.22 -28.31 8.17
N MET A 1019 7.63 -27.04 8.15
CA MET A 1019 9.02 -26.58 8.13
C MET A 1019 9.47 -26.05 9.50
N THR A 1020 8.72 -26.30 10.57
CA THR A 1020 9.17 -25.98 11.94
C THR A 1020 10.45 -26.74 12.27
N GLU A 1021 11.39 -26.06 12.95
CA GLU A 1021 12.74 -26.58 13.29
C GLU A 1021 13.59 -27.04 12.09
N LYS A 1022 13.20 -26.67 10.87
CA LYS A 1022 13.97 -26.85 9.63
C LYS A 1022 14.25 -25.49 9.04
N THR A 1023 15.09 -25.44 8.00
CA THR A 1023 15.44 -24.19 7.32
C THR A 1023 15.29 -24.32 5.81
N PHE A 1024 14.88 -23.25 5.14
CA PHE A 1024 14.90 -23.13 3.68
C PHE A 1024 16.30 -22.86 3.13
N ILE A 1025 17.20 -22.35 3.97
CA ILE A 1025 18.55 -21.94 3.56
C ILE A 1025 19.59 -22.18 4.65
N THR A 1026 20.84 -22.40 4.25
CA THR A 1026 21.99 -22.35 5.17
C THR A 1026 23.16 -21.65 4.50
N VAL A 1027 23.84 -20.79 5.26
CA VAL A 1027 25.21 -20.37 4.94
C VAL A 1027 26.14 -21.27 5.74
N GLU A 1028 27.06 -21.92 5.04
CA GLU A 1028 28.01 -22.86 5.66
C GLU A 1028 29.44 -22.35 5.47
N LYS A 1029 30.26 -22.45 6.52
CA LYS A 1029 31.69 -22.13 6.51
C LYS A 1029 32.52 -23.41 6.47
N TYR A 1030 33.51 -23.45 5.59
CA TYR A 1030 34.46 -24.56 5.52
C TYR A 1030 35.58 -24.41 6.56
N HIS A 1031 35.83 -25.47 7.32
CA HIS A 1031 36.95 -25.53 8.27
C HIS A 1031 38.09 -26.39 7.72
N ASN A 1032 39.22 -25.76 7.40
CA ASN A 1032 40.40 -26.45 6.87
C ASN A 1032 40.96 -27.53 7.81
N THR A 1033 40.78 -27.39 9.13
CA THR A 1033 41.29 -28.34 10.13
C THR A 1033 40.46 -29.62 10.20
N THR A 1034 39.13 -29.52 10.13
CA THR A 1034 38.21 -30.67 10.23
C THR A 1034 37.78 -31.21 8.86
N GLN A 1035 38.06 -30.48 7.78
CA GLN A 1035 37.59 -30.75 6.42
C GLN A 1035 36.06 -30.89 6.32
N GLN A 1036 35.35 -30.11 7.15
CA GLN A 1036 33.88 -30.14 7.24
C GLN A 1036 33.28 -28.75 7.03
N TRP A 1037 32.04 -28.74 6.55
CA TRP A 1037 31.19 -27.57 6.44
C TRP A 1037 30.34 -27.43 7.69
N ASN A 1038 30.44 -26.27 8.36
CA ASN A 1038 29.64 -25.95 9.54
C ASN A 1038 28.63 -24.85 9.19
N ILE A 1039 27.38 -25.03 9.60
CA ILE A 1039 26.34 -24.01 9.43
C ILE A 1039 26.67 -22.82 10.32
N VAL A 1040 26.67 -21.62 9.73
CA VAL A 1040 26.88 -20.35 10.45
C VAL A 1040 25.64 -19.46 10.43
N HIS A 1041 24.80 -19.58 9.40
CA HIS A 1041 23.51 -18.89 9.31
C HIS A 1041 22.44 -19.82 8.72
N THR A 1042 21.18 -19.57 9.10
CA THR A 1042 19.95 -20.24 8.66
C THR A 1042 18.92 -19.19 8.27
N ASP A 1043 17.72 -19.58 7.82
CA ASP A 1043 16.62 -18.65 7.50
C ASP A 1043 16.04 -17.89 8.72
N ALA A 1044 16.52 -18.19 9.93
CA ALA A 1044 16.24 -17.43 11.15
C ALA A 1044 17.27 -16.32 11.41
N SER A 1045 18.39 -16.31 10.67
CA SER A 1045 19.47 -15.34 10.84
C SER A 1045 19.12 -14.02 10.16
N TRP A 1046 19.25 -12.91 10.89
CA TRP A 1046 18.91 -11.57 10.38
C TRP A 1046 19.67 -11.19 9.12
N GLU A 1047 20.89 -11.70 8.97
CA GLU A 1047 21.81 -11.46 7.87
C GLU A 1047 21.37 -12.15 6.57
N THR A 1048 20.43 -13.09 6.64
CA THR A 1048 19.99 -13.86 5.48
C THR A 1048 18.58 -13.47 5.04
N ARG A 1049 18.33 -13.55 3.74
CA ARG A 1049 16.99 -13.34 3.18
C ARG A 1049 16.70 -14.43 2.16
N PHE A 1050 15.54 -15.06 2.31
CA PHE A 1050 15.04 -16.04 1.36
C PHE A 1050 13.86 -15.43 0.60
N HIS A 1051 14.04 -15.20 -0.69
CA HIS A 1051 13.01 -14.70 -1.59
C HIS A 1051 12.48 -15.84 -2.44
N TRP A 1052 11.16 -16.03 -2.43
CA TRP A 1052 10.48 -16.91 -3.38
C TRP A 1052 9.74 -16.08 -4.43
N ILE A 1053 10.11 -16.31 -5.69
CA ILE A 1053 9.60 -15.54 -6.81
C ILE A 1053 8.83 -16.47 -7.75
N LYS A 1054 7.54 -16.19 -7.91
CA LYS A 1054 6.68 -16.93 -8.83
C LYS A 1054 7.00 -16.57 -10.29
N GLY A 1055 7.39 -17.57 -11.07
CA GLY A 1055 7.62 -17.46 -12.51
C GLY A 1055 6.38 -17.77 -13.36
N ARG A 1056 6.58 -17.91 -14.67
CA ARG A 1056 5.50 -18.25 -15.62
C ARG A 1056 5.25 -19.76 -15.64
N GLY A 1057 3.99 -20.15 -15.87
CA GLY A 1057 3.65 -21.56 -16.13
C GLY A 1057 3.91 -22.51 -14.96
N ALA A 1058 3.75 -22.06 -13.72
CA ALA A 1058 4.04 -22.79 -12.47
C ALA A 1058 5.54 -23.08 -12.22
N GLN A 1059 6.45 -22.37 -12.90
CA GLN A 1059 7.84 -22.29 -12.50
C GLN A 1059 8.02 -21.29 -11.36
N SER A 1060 9.03 -21.48 -10.52
CA SER A 1060 9.45 -20.50 -9.53
C SER A 1060 10.94 -20.56 -9.25
N ASN A 1061 11.46 -19.46 -8.74
CA ASN A 1061 12.86 -19.32 -8.35
C ASN A 1061 12.93 -19.00 -6.85
N ALA A 1062 14.03 -19.41 -6.22
CA ALA A 1062 14.40 -19.01 -4.88
C ALA A 1062 15.70 -18.22 -4.94
N THR A 1063 15.68 -16.96 -4.56
CA THR A 1063 16.89 -16.13 -4.42
C THR A 1063 17.25 -16.06 -2.95
N VAL A 1064 18.49 -16.41 -2.62
CA VAL A 1064 19.01 -16.37 -1.26
C VAL A 1064 20.06 -15.28 -1.19
N GLU A 1065 19.87 -14.33 -0.29
CA GLU A 1065 20.82 -13.26 -0.01
C GLU A 1065 21.48 -13.50 1.35
N TRP A 1066 22.79 -13.30 1.43
CA TRP A 1066 23.54 -13.20 2.67
C TRP A 1066 24.25 -11.86 2.72
N HIS A 1067 23.78 -10.98 3.59
CA HIS A 1067 24.41 -9.71 3.92
C HIS A 1067 25.56 -9.98 4.88
N ILE A 1068 26.79 -10.00 4.37
CA ILE A 1068 27.96 -10.41 5.15
C ILE A 1068 28.18 -9.40 6.30
N PRO A 1069 28.04 -9.79 7.57
CA PRO A 1069 28.25 -8.84 8.66
C PRO A 1069 29.72 -8.44 8.78
N SER A 1070 29.99 -7.26 9.34
CA SER A 1070 31.35 -6.78 9.63
C SER A 1070 32.10 -7.68 10.63
N SER A 1071 31.38 -8.49 11.41
CA SER A 1071 31.92 -9.50 12.32
C SER A 1071 32.21 -10.86 11.65
N ALA A 1072 31.88 -11.03 10.36
CA ALA A 1072 32.11 -12.29 9.65
C ALA A 1072 33.61 -12.62 9.60
N GLN A 1073 33.96 -13.83 10.01
CA GLN A 1073 35.34 -14.28 9.95
C GLN A 1073 35.76 -14.53 8.50
N PRO A 1074 37.01 -14.23 8.10
CA PRO A 1074 37.51 -14.65 6.80
C PRO A 1074 37.40 -16.17 6.61
N GLY A 1075 37.21 -16.60 5.38
CA GLY A 1075 37.21 -18.02 5.03
C GLY A 1075 36.42 -18.34 3.77
N THR A 1076 36.25 -19.65 3.53
CA THR A 1076 35.48 -20.16 2.42
C THR A 1076 34.07 -20.51 2.88
N TYR A 1077 33.07 -20.05 2.13
CA TYR A 1077 31.65 -20.20 2.40
C TYR A 1077 30.92 -20.84 1.21
N ARG A 1078 29.74 -21.38 1.47
CA ARG A 1078 28.76 -21.77 0.44
C ARG A 1078 27.34 -21.55 0.96
N ILE A 1079 26.39 -21.38 0.04
CA ILE A 1079 24.97 -21.26 0.35
C ILE A 1079 24.26 -22.51 -0.13
N ARG A 1080 23.38 -23.07 0.71
CA ARG A 1080 22.47 -24.15 0.33
C ARG A 1080 21.03 -23.71 0.47
N HIS A 1081 20.18 -24.28 -0.38
CA HIS A 1081 18.74 -24.09 -0.37
C HIS A 1081 18.05 -25.45 -0.28
N PHE A 1082 17.00 -25.53 0.55
CA PHE A 1082 16.18 -26.70 0.76
C PHE A 1082 14.72 -26.36 0.46
N GLY A 1083 14.02 -27.26 -0.21
CA GLY A 1083 12.61 -27.06 -0.52
C GLY A 1083 11.90 -28.34 -0.92
N HIS A 1084 10.61 -28.22 -1.21
CA HIS A 1084 9.80 -29.30 -1.76
C HIS A 1084 9.08 -28.81 -3.01
N PHE A 1085 8.90 -29.70 -3.98
CA PHE A 1085 8.10 -29.45 -5.15
C PHE A 1085 6.97 -30.47 -5.29
N LYS A 1086 5.87 -30.05 -5.90
CA LYS A 1086 4.71 -30.88 -6.15
C LYS A 1086 4.79 -31.49 -7.54
N GLU A 1087 4.92 -32.81 -7.62
CA GLU A 1087 5.00 -33.58 -8.87
C GLU A 1087 3.62 -33.91 -9.44
N ALA A 1088 2.69 -34.28 -8.56
CA ALA A 1088 1.34 -34.70 -8.90
C ALA A 1088 0.40 -34.36 -7.74
N GLN A 1089 -0.89 -34.69 -7.89
CA GLN A 1089 -1.86 -34.50 -6.81
C GLN A 1089 -1.39 -35.25 -5.55
N ALA A 1090 -1.13 -34.51 -4.46
CA ALA A 1090 -0.69 -35.04 -3.16
C ALA A 1090 0.68 -35.76 -3.13
N LEU A 1091 1.52 -35.61 -4.15
CA LEU A 1091 2.92 -36.09 -4.13
C LEU A 1091 3.88 -34.90 -4.05
N PHE A 1092 4.62 -34.82 -2.94
CA PHE A 1092 5.60 -33.78 -2.64
C PHE A 1092 6.99 -34.39 -2.49
N THR A 1093 7.97 -33.87 -3.23
CA THR A 1093 9.33 -34.40 -3.26
C THR A 1093 10.32 -33.35 -2.75
N PRO A 1094 11.18 -33.67 -1.78
CA PRO A 1094 12.22 -32.76 -1.32
C PRO A 1094 13.33 -32.60 -2.37
N TYR A 1095 13.96 -31.43 -2.38
CA TYR A 1095 15.17 -31.16 -3.16
C TYR A 1095 16.13 -30.27 -2.37
N GLU A 1096 17.39 -30.27 -2.78
CA GLU A 1096 18.41 -29.36 -2.28
C GLU A 1096 19.24 -28.78 -3.42
N GLY A 1097 19.71 -27.56 -3.22
CA GLY A 1097 20.63 -26.85 -4.10
C GLY A 1097 21.84 -26.36 -3.32
N THR A 1098 23.01 -26.32 -3.95
CA THR A 1098 24.25 -25.83 -3.33
C THR A 1098 24.97 -24.91 -4.33
N SER A 1099 25.36 -23.72 -3.88
CA SER A 1099 26.18 -22.78 -4.66
C SER A 1099 27.61 -23.30 -4.83
N ASP A 1100 28.36 -22.67 -5.73
CA ASP A 1100 29.81 -22.80 -5.72
C ASP A 1100 30.37 -22.24 -4.39
N ALA A 1101 31.57 -22.71 -4.02
CA ALA A 1101 32.28 -22.19 -2.87
C ALA A 1101 32.91 -20.84 -3.21
N PHE A 1102 32.81 -19.88 -2.29
CA PHE A 1102 33.34 -18.53 -2.44
C PHE A 1102 34.12 -18.10 -1.19
N SER A 1103 34.94 -17.07 -1.31
CA SER A 1103 35.77 -16.55 -0.22
C SER A 1103 35.25 -15.22 0.31
N VAL A 1104 35.38 -15.00 1.62
CA VAL A 1104 35.10 -13.73 2.28
C VAL A 1104 36.38 -13.22 2.93
N SER A 1105 36.75 -11.96 2.66
CA SER A 1105 37.97 -11.29 3.14
C SER A 1105 37.73 -10.28 4.27
#